data_AF-A0A011SIF0-F1
#
_entry.id   AF-A0A011SIF0-F1
#
_cell.length_a   1.000
_cell.length_b   1.000
_cell.length_c   1.000
_cell.angle_alpha   90.00
_cell.angle_beta   90.00
_cell.angle_gamma   90.00
#
_symmetry.space_group_name_H-M   'P 1'
#
loop_
_entity.id
_entity.type
_entity.pdbx_description
1 polymer ?
#
loop_
_entity_poly.entity_id
_entity_poly.type
_entity_poly.pdbx_seq_one_letter_code
_entity_poly.pdbx_strand_id
1 'polypeptide(L)'
;MSEVVSSTADEMLEHLHARLDTHFRGMRDERALLEVAAPVFALEHELSAEDLDLLIATVRTAVSEGLGSRHRRWWLPFVVYAAEAGYDYVGDEYWRSFERRTPGWRSEHRALIKSWFTKFAAAYGGAVPTGAFAATFTIIAWPITHGVLPTYLQRQLAQLLYEFSAALTSDLLDNPPALGLRLAQRAGSYTERFRIFCENTTLVGQVATALLSGHDSPSPYLLNSTLERIVTDLSKEQQAHHWLRTAQQSAHRARGFRPTATQGQTASAPHTQPRATDPRLYLRLGDQWNAHAELPDLTPLGAGLPDVFRQLRVSRGFVNGADRHVPPSGLLYPGQSVKFATWPRTDQAFLRLDRAQAETNRILADQCVITPGPWWLFRRQGAGLATEVKGKLVRPGHRYLLIGASSLTPPTVPWIAEVGINVEGVRGYELTVPEQVSEKDAAALTAGGIAVLTHVAIRPVGIVASAWDGEGEAEWVAGEPAILGIRSELAPQRCRLTIGGDVYFLDWPAGQAEQLFSLQGLSVGTHVASVSLLGDDDRPMTVGSLVITIRDPQIRPEGASVGEGIRLLSTPARPTLSELWDERAQLVIDGPAGAEADIEVSLRGEHGQSIADLRRSIDLPVDEEAWTTLAKAIRKDHRFSDAYDDAESCVITVARAGVGFATLTCERGFQPLRWRFARSHEGHVHARLVDRTDGDATTVEFYDVQSPTVAVPRPVGADISAPPRGGLVVARAGDASASLILPTQPNALLQQPALRPAVPTAGRTLTDVRQLVDAHARWLNAELPADAFVVYQQQVIGDAIACAIGTIIGGSHWVAIERKVARAQDVADLLAEMQQAVGISTSHKDLATAIAYSLYRWLSAGSLLRGFDTVIAPHLASSGLGDHPAVSRFLLMLAGRPGHLLQWPKDEITFLLEQVMQTPLLYRAARFAVLGTRALNDADGVERSF
;
A
#
# COMPACT_ATOMS: atom_id res chain seq x y z
N MET A 1 -38.36 33.34 4.13
CA MET A 1 -37.61 34.50 4.69
C MET A 1 -37.88 35.77 3.87
N SER A 2 -39.14 36.11 3.66
CA SER A 2 -39.56 37.08 2.64
C SER A 2 -39.48 38.56 3.06
N GLU A 3 -39.12 38.85 4.31
CA GLU A 3 -39.16 40.22 4.88
C GLU A 3 -37.78 40.85 5.15
N VAL A 4 -36.66 40.20 4.81
CA VAL A 4 -35.30 40.74 5.03
C VAL A 4 -34.62 41.14 3.71
N VAL A 5 -35.35 41.83 2.83
CA VAL A 5 -34.88 42.19 1.47
C VAL A 5 -34.10 43.53 1.44
N SER A 6 -33.84 44.17 2.59
CA SER A 6 -33.12 45.47 2.63
C SER A 6 -32.01 45.60 3.69
N SER A 7 -31.49 44.50 4.24
CA SER A 7 -30.44 44.56 5.26
C SER A 7 -29.04 44.59 4.65
N THR A 8 -28.10 45.25 5.33
CA THR A 8 -26.67 45.21 4.99
C THR A 8 -26.09 43.80 5.15
N ALA A 9 -24.96 43.49 4.51
CA ALA A 9 -24.32 42.17 4.63
C ALA A 9 -23.99 41.79 6.09
N ASP A 10 -23.68 42.78 6.94
CA ASP A 10 -23.36 42.58 8.36
C ASP A 10 -24.59 42.16 9.18
N GLU A 11 -25.75 42.81 8.98
CA GLU A 11 -27.02 42.45 9.63
C GLU A 11 -27.50 41.05 9.22
N MET A 12 -27.32 40.70 7.94
CA MET A 12 -27.68 39.36 7.46
C MET A 12 -26.75 38.28 8.04
N LEU A 13 -25.44 38.56 8.16
CA LEU A 13 -24.50 37.66 8.84
C LEU A 13 -24.87 37.46 10.31
N GLU A 14 -25.27 38.52 11.02
CA GLU A 14 -25.74 38.43 12.41
C GLU A 14 -26.97 37.53 12.54
N HIS A 15 -27.97 37.73 11.68
CA HIS A 15 -29.20 36.93 11.68
C HIS A 15 -28.92 35.43 11.43
N LEU A 16 -28.13 35.14 10.40
CA LEU A 16 -27.71 33.77 10.08
C LEU A 16 -26.89 33.15 11.22
N HIS A 17 -26.01 33.93 11.86
CA HIS A 17 -25.22 33.47 13.01
C HIS A 17 -26.10 33.06 14.19
N ALA A 18 -27.09 33.87 14.56
CA ALA A 18 -27.97 33.59 15.69
C ALA A 18 -28.83 32.32 15.48
N ARG A 19 -29.34 32.14 14.24
CA ARG A 19 -30.09 30.94 13.87
C ARG A 19 -29.23 29.68 13.94
N LEU A 20 -28.04 29.73 13.33
CA LEU A 20 -27.08 28.61 13.35
C LEU A 20 -26.61 28.29 14.78
N ASP A 21 -26.35 29.30 15.62
CA ASP A 21 -25.94 29.11 17.03
C ASP A 21 -27.00 28.35 17.82
N THR A 22 -28.28 28.73 17.66
CA THR A 22 -29.41 28.05 18.33
C THR A 22 -29.51 26.59 17.89
N HIS A 23 -29.44 26.34 16.58
CA HIS A 23 -29.50 25.01 15.99
C HIS A 23 -28.37 24.09 16.49
N PHE A 24 -27.12 24.52 16.36
CA PHE A 24 -25.97 23.69 16.74
C PHE A 24 -25.86 23.45 18.26
N ARG A 25 -26.38 24.36 19.10
CA ARG A 25 -26.50 24.10 20.56
C ARG A 25 -27.49 22.97 20.85
N GLY A 26 -28.66 22.99 20.21
CA GLY A 26 -29.66 21.93 20.36
C GLY A 26 -29.08 20.56 20.01
N MET A 27 -28.42 20.46 18.85
CA MET A 27 -27.81 19.20 18.39
C MET A 27 -26.70 18.70 19.32
N ARG A 28 -25.86 19.60 19.84
CA ARG A 28 -24.83 19.24 20.83
C ARG A 28 -25.47 18.61 22.07
N ASP A 29 -26.51 19.23 22.58
CA ASP A 29 -27.17 18.80 23.82
C ASP A 29 -27.88 17.44 23.61
N GLU A 30 -28.45 17.18 22.43
CA GLU A 30 -29.01 15.87 22.05
C GLU A 30 -27.93 14.78 21.94
N ARG A 31 -26.81 15.05 21.26
CA ARG A 31 -25.74 14.07 21.04
C ARG A 31 -24.93 13.75 22.29
N ALA A 32 -24.89 14.66 23.25
CA ALA A 32 -24.27 14.43 24.56
C ALA A 32 -25.01 13.36 25.39
N LEU A 33 -26.27 13.03 25.06
CA LEU A 33 -27.07 12.02 25.76
C LEU A 33 -26.87 10.60 25.22
N LEU A 34 -26.14 10.42 24.12
CA LEU A 34 -25.88 9.10 23.52
C LEU A 34 -24.86 8.31 24.36
N GLU A 35 -25.01 6.98 24.43
CA GLU A 35 -24.02 6.09 25.08
C GLU A 35 -22.62 6.23 24.47
N VAL A 36 -22.55 6.45 23.16
CA VAL A 36 -21.34 6.85 22.43
C VAL A 36 -21.57 8.26 21.90
N ALA A 37 -20.90 9.24 22.51
CA ALA A 37 -21.01 10.64 22.10
C ALA A 37 -20.68 10.81 20.61
N ALA A 38 -21.57 11.46 19.87
CA ALA A 38 -21.39 11.77 18.46
C ALA A 38 -21.00 13.25 18.28
N PRO A 39 -20.01 13.58 17.43
CA PRO A 39 -19.63 14.96 17.19
C PRO A 39 -20.66 15.68 16.31
N VAL A 40 -20.70 17.03 16.35
CA VAL A 40 -21.54 17.86 15.47
C VAL A 40 -20.80 18.20 14.16
N PHE A 41 -21.47 18.09 13.01
CA PHE A 41 -20.90 18.50 11.71
C PHE A 41 -21.53 19.80 11.21
N ALA A 42 -20.73 20.67 10.57
CA ALA A 42 -21.26 21.97 10.13
C ALA A 42 -22.15 21.85 8.88
N LEU A 43 -22.06 20.73 8.14
CA LEU A 43 -23.00 20.37 7.07
C LEU A 43 -24.44 20.12 7.60
N GLU A 44 -24.60 19.89 8.90
CA GLU A 44 -25.88 19.57 9.52
C GLU A 44 -26.63 20.83 9.95
N HIS A 45 -26.71 21.83 9.06
CA HIS A 45 -27.22 23.17 9.37
C HIS A 45 -28.73 23.36 9.12
N GLU A 46 -29.42 22.39 8.51
CA GLU A 46 -30.87 22.41 8.20
C GLU A 46 -31.39 23.69 7.50
N LEU A 47 -30.56 24.30 6.66
CA LEU A 47 -30.99 25.42 5.84
C LEU A 47 -31.70 24.88 4.60
N SER A 48 -32.81 25.51 4.21
CA SER A 48 -33.43 25.25 2.91
C SER A 48 -32.47 25.64 1.77
N ALA A 49 -32.72 25.18 0.54
CA ALA A 49 -31.91 25.58 -0.61
C ALA A 49 -31.86 27.11 -0.79
N GLU A 50 -32.99 27.79 -0.58
CA GLU A 50 -33.09 29.26 -0.65
C GLU A 50 -32.27 29.94 0.46
N ASP A 51 -32.33 29.42 1.69
CA ASP A 51 -31.61 29.97 2.83
C ASP A 51 -30.09 29.75 2.69
N LEU A 52 -29.68 28.63 2.10
CA LEU A 52 -28.28 28.32 1.81
C LEU A 52 -27.72 29.22 0.72
N ASP A 53 -28.47 29.45 -0.37
CA ASP A 53 -28.09 30.40 -1.42
C ASP A 53 -27.93 31.82 -0.86
N LEU A 54 -28.80 32.23 0.06
CA LEU A 54 -28.68 33.51 0.76
C LEU A 54 -27.42 33.57 1.62
N LEU A 55 -27.09 32.52 2.37
CA LEU A 55 -25.86 32.42 3.15
C LEU A 55 -24.63 32.54 2.25
N ILE A 56 -24.60 31.81 1.12
CA ILE A 56 -23.51 31.84 0.14
C ILE A 56 -23.33 33.26 -0.42
N ALA A 57 -24.42 33.90 -0.86
CA ALA A 57 -24.38 35.26 -1.41
C ALA A 57 -23.88 36.28 -0.36
N THR A 58 -24.35 36.16 0.88
CA THR A 58 -23.97 37.05 1.98
C THR A 58 -22.48 36.92 2.33
N VAL A 59 -21.97 35.69 2.45
CA VAL A 59 -20.54 35.42 2.70
C VAL A 59 -19.67 35.99 1.57
N ARG A 60 -20.03 35.75 0.31
CA ARG A 60 -19.28 36.27 -0.86
C ARG A 60 -19.23 37.80 -0.88
N THR A 61 -20.34 38.45 -0.52
CA THR A 61 -20.43 39.91 -0.44
C THR A 61 -19.56 40.47 0.69
N ALA A 62 -19.61 39.86 1.88
CA ALA A 62 -18.79 40.28 3.02
C ALA A 62 -17.28 40.12 2.75
N VAL A 63 -16.88 39.11 1.96
CA VAL A 63 -15.49 38.90 1.54
C VAL A 63 -15.06 39.93 0.49
N SER A 64 -15.90 40.22 -0.51
CA SER A 64 -15.56 41.19 -1.55
C SER A 64 -15.45 42.62 -1.01
N GLU A 65 -16.16 42.94 0.08
CA GLU A 65 -16.03 44.18 0.85
C GLU A 65 -14.75 44.27 1.72
N GLY A 66 -13.92 43.22 1.77
CA GLY A 66 -12.61 43.23 2.44
C GLY A 66 -12.55 42.58 3.82
N LEU A 67 -13.50 41.69 4.17
CA LEU A 67 -13.52 40.83 5.37
C LEU A 67 -12.94 41.50 6.65
N GLY A 68 -13.49 42.65 7.03
CA GLY A 68 -13.07 43.40 8.23
C GLY A 68 -13.51 42.78 9.56
N SER A 69 -13.14 43.40 10.68
CA SER A 69 -13.46 42.93 12.03
C SER A 69 -14.97 42.80 12.30
N ARG A 70 -15.80 43.68 11.72
CA ARG A 70 -17.27 43.63 11.81
C ARG A 70 -17.84 42.30 11.29
N HIS A 71 -17.44 41.90 10.08
CA HIS A 71 -17.89 40.65 9.46
C HIS A 71 -17.34 39.42 10.20
N ARG A 72 -16.08 39.47 10.66
CA ARG A 72 -15.42 38.36 11.39
C ARG A 72 -16.06 38.05 12.74
N ARG A 73 -16.83 38.99 13.31
CA ARG A 73 -17.62 38.75 14.54
C ARG A 73 -18.64 37.64 14.32
N TRP A 74 -19.23 37.57 13.13
CA TRP A 74 -20.27 36.64 12.74
C TRP A 74 -19.67 35.47 11.96
N TRP A 75 -18.92 34.63 12.65
CA TRP A 75 -18.04 33.62 12.05
C TRP A 75 -18.76 32.32 11.61
N LEU A 76 -19.89 31.95 12.21
CA LEU A 76 -20.63 30.70 11.91
C LEU A 76 -21.03 30.54 10.43
N PRO A 77 -21.59 31.56 9.74
CA PRO A 77 -21.90 31.44 8.31
C PRO A 77 -20.69 31.03 7.45
N PHE A 78 -19.49 31.52 7.79
CA PHE A 78 -18.26 31.15 7.07
C PHE A 78 -17.85 29.69 7.32
N VAL A 79 -18.14 29.14 8.51
CA VAL A 79 -17.91 27.73 8.84
C VAL A 79 -18.83 26.82 8.04
N VAL A 80 -20.12 27.15 7.96
CA VAL A 80 -21.09 26.43 7.12
C VAL A 80 -20.71 26.52 5.64
N TYR A 81 -20.39 27.72 5.14
CA TYR A 81 -19.92 27.91 3.77
C TYR A 81 -18.68 27.08 3.43
N ALA A 82 -17.71 26.99 4.36
CA ALA A 82 -16.50 26.19 4.18
C ALA A 82 -16.79 24.68 4.19
N ALA A 83 -17.70 24.21 5.05
CA ALA A 83 -18.13 22.82 5.10
C ALA A 83 -18.91 22.41 3.84
N GLU A 84 -19.80 23.26 3.33
CA GLU A 84 -20.49 23.08 2.05
C GLU A 84 -19.51 23.00 0.87
N ALA A 85 -18.53 23.90 0.84
CA ALA A 85 -17.45 23.83 -0.14
C ALA A 85 -16.61 22.54 -0.01
N GLY A 86 -16.53 21.96 1.21
CA GLY A 86 -15.85 20.70 1.49
C GLY A 86 -16.67 19.47 1.08
N TYR A 87 -17.99 19.54 1.21
CA TYR A 87 -18.91 18.53 0.70
C TYR A 87 -18.87 18.44 -0.83
N ASP A 88 -18.93 19.61 -1.49
CA ASP A 88 -18.85 19.75 -2.95
C ASP A 88 -17.44 19.51 -3.51
N TYR A 89 -16.44 19.32 -2.65
CA TYR A 89 -15.08 19.14 -3.08
C TYR A 89 -14.95 17.86 -3.92
N VAL A 90 -14.36 17.98 -5.11
CA VAL A 90 -14.23 16.88 -6.07
C VAL A 90 -12.82 16.27 -6.10
N GLY A 91 -11.97 16.61 -5.12
CA GLY A 91 -10.58 16.15 -5.10
C GLY A 91 -9.60 17.09 -5.82
N ASP A 92 -9.97 18.34 -6.11
CA ASP A 92 -9.12 19.31 -6.81
C ASP A 92 -8.24 20.19 -5.89
N GLU A 93 -7.82 21.38 -6.32
CA GLU A 93 -7.25 22.40 -5.42
C GLU A 93 -8.38 23.11 -4.65
N TYR A 94 -8.76 22.56 -3.49
CA TYR A 94 -9.87 23.07 -2.65
C TYR A 94 -9.85 24.60 -2.51
N TRP A 95 -8.70 25.15 -2.11
CA TRP A 95 -8.56 26.59 -1.86
C TRP A 95 -8.67 27.44 -3.13
N ARG A 96 -8.23 26.92 -4.28
CA ARG A 96 -8.39 27.63 -5.55
C ARG A 96 -9.84 27.62 -6.02
N SER A 97 -10.52 26.49 -5.87
CA SER A 97 -11.96 26.40 -6.12
C SER A 97 -12.76 27.25 -5.13
N PHE A 98 -12.31 27.39 -3.89
CA PHE A 98 -12.86 28.30 -2.90
C PHE A 98 -12.64 29.77 -3.27
N GLU A 99 -11.42 30.15 -3.66
CA GLU A 99 -11.03 31.51 -4.09
C GLU A 99 -11.78 31.94 -5.35
N ARG A 100 -11.84 31.08 -6.37
CA ARG A 100 -12.60 31.33 -7.61
C ARG A 100 -14.08 31.55 -7.34
N ARG A 101 -14.66 30.81 -6.39
CA ARG A 101 -16.06 30.97 -5.96
C ARG A 101 -16.26 32.15 -5.01
N THR A 102 -15.19 32.71 -4.43
CA THR A 102 -15.26 33.73 -3.38
C THR A 102 -14.31 34.90 -3.70
N PRO A 103 -14.69 35.79 -4.65
CA PRO A 103 -13.85 36.91 -5.04
C PRO A 103 -13.45 37.79 -3.85
N GLY A 104 -12.15 38.08 -3.72
CA GLY A 104 -11.58 38.81 -2.57
C GLY A 104 -10.99 37.89 -1.49
N TRP A 105 -11.21 36.57 -1.56
CA TRP A 105 -10.51 35.61 -0.72
C TRP A 105 -9.03 35.55 -1.08
N ARG A 106 -8.17 35.38 -0.07
CA ARG A 106 -6.71 35.35 -0.20
C ARG A 106 -6.13 34.24 0.66
N SER A 107 -4.93 33.77 0.34
CA SER A 107 -4.24 32.71 1.08
C SER A 107 -4.08 33.03 2.57
N GLU A 108 -3.84 34.30 2.92
CA GLU A 108 -3.74 34.80 4.30
C GLU A 108 -5.02 34.61 5.14
N HIS A 109 -6.18 34.41 4.50
CA HIS A 109 -7.46 34.17 5.19
C HIS A 109 -7.67 32.69 5.56
N ARG A 110 -6.86 31.75 5.06
CA ARG A 110 -7.03 30.30 5.29
C ARG A 110 -6.93 29.95 6.78
N ALA A 111 -5.98 30.57 7.49
CA ALA A 111 -5.81 30.39 8.94
C ALA A 111 -7.05 30.81 9.75
N LEU A 112 -7.84 31.77 9.26
CA LEU A 112 -9.08 32.20 9.92
C LEU A 112 -10.11 31.08 9.93
N ILE A 113 -10.29 30.35 8.81
CA ILE A 113 -11.24 29.24 8.73
C ILE A 113 -10.89 28.14 9.74
N LYS A 114 -9.61 27.78 9.83
CA LYS A 114 -9.12 26.81 10.84
C LYS A 114 -9.43 27.28 12.27
N SER A 115 -9.21 28.56 12.55
CA SER A 115 -9.53 29.15 13.87
C SER A 115 -11.04 29.10 14.18
N TRP A 116 -11.90 29.32 13.18
CA TRP A 116 -13.34 29.27 13.34
C TRP A 116 -13.87 27.85 13.51
N PHE A 117 -13.33 26.86 12.80
CA PHE A 117 -13.66 25.46 13.05
C PHE A 117 -13.19 24.99 14.43
N THR A 118 -12.02 25.44 14.88
CA THR A 118 -11.56 25.16 16.26
C THR A 118 -12.54 25.74 17.29
N LYS A 119 -13.05 26.95 17.03
CA LYS A 119 -14.10 27.58 17.85
C LYS A 119 -15.42 26.82 17.78
N PHE A 120 -15.79 26.32 16.60
CA PHE A 120 -16.97 25.47 16.41
C PHE A 120 -16.89 24.19 17.24
N ALA A 121 -15.75 23.50 17.18
CA ALA A 121 -15.49 22.30 17.98
C ALA A 121 -15.68 22.58 19.49
N ALA A 122 -15.09 23.66 19.99
CA ALA A 122 -15.18 24.05 21.39
C ALA A 122 -16.60 24.46 21.83
N ALA A 123 -17.35 25.17 20.99
CA ALA A 123 -18.67 25.70 21.35
C ALA A 123 -19.79 24.67 21.22
N TYR A 124 -19.75 23.83 20.18
CA TYR A 124 -20.84 22.94 19.78
C TYR A 124 -20.48 21.45 19.83
N GLY A 125 -19.31 21.06 20.34
CA GLY A 125 -18.87 19.66 20.30
C GLY A 125 -18.62 19.17 18.86
N GLY A 126 -18.18 20.08 17.99
CA GLY A 126 -17.93 19.80 16.58
C GLY A 126 -16.80 18.79 16.35
N ALA A 127 -16.89 18.05 15.24
CA ALA A 127 -15.89 17.04 14.88
C ALA A 127 -14.49 17.63 14.74
N VAL A 128 -13.49 16.97 15.35
CA VAL A 128 -12.08 17.38 15.25
C VAL A 128 -11.36 16.43 14.30
N PRO A 129 -10.71 16.92 13.23
CA PRO A 129 -9.90 16.09 12.35
C PRO A 129 -8.73 15.47 13.14
N THR A 130 -8.59 14.15 13.05
CA THR A 130 -7.51 13.38 13.70
C THR A 130 -6.95 12.32 12.75
N GLY A 131 -5.90 11.60 13.18
CA GLY A 131 -5.28 10.53 12.39
C GLY A 131 -4.43 11.02 11.22
N ALA A 132 -4.01 10.11 10.33
CA ALA A 132 -3.15 10.47 9.20
C ALA A 132 -3.84 11.40 8.20
N PHE A 133 -5.17 11.38 8.12
CA PHE A 133 -5.91 12.35 7.30
C PHE A 133 -5.65 13.79 7.74
N ALA A 134 -5.75 14.07 9.04
CA ALA A 134 -5.47 15.39 9.57
C ALA A 134 -3.99 15.79 9.42
N ALA A 135 -3.07 14.82 9.56
CA ALA A 135 -1.64 15.05 9.40
C ALA A 135 -1.22 15.28 7.92
N THR A 136 -1.90 14.62 6.98
CA THR A 136 -1.56 14.65 5.55
C THR A 136 -2.26 15.80 4.84
N PHE A 137 -3.55 16.04 5.13
CA PHE A 137 -4.39 17.03 4.47
C PHE A 137 -4.68 18.23 5.37
N THR A 138 -3.68 18.74 6.09
CA THR A 138 -3.80 19.80 7.12
C THR A 138 -4.65 20.99 6.68
N ILE A 139 -4.51 21.41 5.42
CA ILE A 139 -5.20 22.56 4.83
C ILE A 139 -6.70 22.42 4.66
N ILE A 140 -7.18 21.20 4.46
CA ILE A 140 -8.57 20.90 4.10
C ILE A 140 -9.22 19.97 5.13
N ALA A 141 -8.45 19.46 6.09
CA ALA A 141 -8.92 18.47 7.06
C ALA A 141 -10.18 18.93 7.78
N TRP A 142 -10.25 20.21 8.16
CA TRP A 142 -11.41 20.80 8.83
C TRP A 142 -12.64 20.90 7.90
N PRO A 143 -12.61 21.63 6.76
CA PRO A 143 -13.72 21.64 5.81
C PRO A 143 -14.22 20.25 5.40
N ILE A 144 -13.30 19.31 5.14
CA ILE A 144 -13.63 17.96 4.68
C ILE A 144 -14.29 17.14 5.79
N THR A 145 -13.75 17.20 7.01
CA THR A 145 -14.35 16.51 8.18
C THR A 145 -15.76 17.04 8.44
N HIS A 146 -15.95 18.36 8.38
CA HIS A 146 -17.27 18.97 8.59
C HIS A 146 -18.23 18.85 7.40
N GLY A 147 -17.71 18.54 6.21
CA GLY A 147 -18.47 18.08 5.05
C GLY A 147 -18.90 16.62 5.14
N VAL A 148 -18.57 15.89 6.23
CA VAL A 148 -18.96 14.50 6.53
C VAL A 148 -18.39 13.46 5.54
N LEU A 149 -18.82 13.53 4.29
CA LEU A 149 -18.43 12.65 3.20
C LEU A 149 -18.46 13.43 1.87
N PRO A 150 -17.33 14.01 1.44
CA PRO A 150 -17.22 14.70 0.16
C PRO A 150 -17.67 13.84 -1.02
N THR A 151 -18.29 14.48 -2.01
CA THR A 151 -18.90 13.81 -3.18
C THR A 151 -17.96 12.83 -3.89
N TYR A 152 -16.68 13.16 -4.04
CA TYR A 152 -15.71 12.26 -4.69
C TYR A 152 -15.40 10.97 -3.92
N LEU A 153 -15.58 10.96 -2.60
CA LEU A 153 -15.36 9.77 -1.74
C LEU A 153 -16.62 8.92 -1.60
N GLN A 154 -17.80 9.48 -1.89
CA GLN A 154 -19.09 8.82 -1.67
C GLN A 154 -19.18 7.49 -2.41
N ARG A 155 -18.85 7.47 -3.72
CA ARG A 155 -18.87 6.25 -4.54
C ARG A 155 -18.00 5.15 -3.93
N GLN A 156 -16.79 5.51 -3.50
CA GLN A 156 -15.83 4.57 -2.91
C GLN A 156 -16.34 4.01 -1.58
N LEU A 157 -16.98 4.83 -0.75
CA LEU A 157 -17.62 4.35 0.47
C LEU A 157 -18.79 3.41 0.17
N ALA A 158 -19.64 3.73 -0.81
CA ALA A 158 -20.74 2.86 -1.20
C ALA A 158 -20.23 1.50 -1.72
N GLN A 159 -19.16 1.51 -2.52
CA GLN A 159 -18.49 0.29 -2.98
C GLN A 159 -17.91 -0.50 -1.81
N LEU A 160 -17.21 0.16 -0.87
CA LEU A 160 -16.63 -0.49 0.31
C LEU A 160 -17.71 -1.12 1.18
N LEU A 161 -18.83 -0.44 1.40
CA LEU A 161 -19.96 -0.97 2.17
C LEU A 161 -20.62 -2.16 1.46
N TYR A 162 -20.70 -2.15 0.13
CA TYR A 162 -21.18 -3.28 -0.65
C TYR A 162 -20.23 -4.49 -0.57
N GLU A 163 -18.92 -4.28 -0.74
CA GLU A 163 -17.90 -5.32 -0.60
C GLU A 163 -17.83 -5.87 0.84
N PHE A 164 -18.18 -5.03 1.83
CA PHE A 164 -18.29 -5.41 3.23
C PHE A 164 -19.65 -6.00 3.61
N SER A 165 -20.66 -5.92 2.74
CA SER A 165 -22.07 -6.17 3.09
C SER A 165 -22.32 -7.54 3.74
N ALA A 166 -21.56 -8.55 3.31
CA ALA A 166 -21.61 -9.87 3.87
C ALA A 166 -21.05 -9.90 5.32
N ALA A 167 -19.96 -9.20 5.61
CA ALA A 167 -19.33 -9.21 6.93
C ALA A 167 -20.09 -8.43 8.03
N LEU A 168 -21.25 -7.82 7.72
CA LEU A 168 -22.06 -7.08 8.67
C LEU A 168 -22.77 -8.02 9.66
N THR A 169 -22.57 -7.78 10.95
CA THR A 169 -23.26 -8.47 12.07
C THR A 169 -23.99 -7.45 12.94
N SER A 170 -24.96 -7.91 13.76
CA SER A 170 -25.66 -7.01 14.70
C SER A 170 -24.68 -6.30 15.64
N ASP A 171 -23.75 -7.04 16.26
CA ASP A 171 -22.75 -6.49 17.18
C ASP A 171 -21.87 -5.42 16.52
N LEU A 172 -21.55 -5.59 15.23
CA LEU A 172 -20.72 -4.64 14.49
C LEU A 172 -21.50 -3.38 14.11
N LEU A 173 -22.78 -3.51 13.77
CA LEU A 173 -23.67 -2.39 13.48
C LEU A 173 -23.99 -1.55 14.72
N ASP A 174 -23.95 -2.16 15.91
CA ASP A 174 -24.16 -1.50 17.20
C ASP A 174 -22.86 -0.85 17.75
N ASN A 175 -21.70 -1.11 17.12
CA ASN A 175 -20.40 -0.56 17.50
C ASN A 175 -19.72 0.18 16.32
N PRO A 176 -20.07 1.47 16.08
CA PRO A 176 -19.51 2.24 14.97
C PRO A 176 -17.98 2.31 14.95
N PRO A 177 -17.26 2.52 16.08
CA PRO A 177 -15.80 2.48 16.07
C PRO A 177 -15.22 1.14 15.55
N ALA A 178 -15.80 0.02 15.95
CA ALA A 178 -15.37 -1.30 15.47
C ALA A 178 -15.68 -1.52 13.98
N LEU A 179 -16.86 -1.07 13.51
CA LEU A 179 -17.21 -1.08 12.09
C LEU A 179 -16.23 -0.25 11.27
N GLY A 180 -15.95 0.98 11.71
CA GLY A 180 -15.02 1.87 11.04
C GLY A 180 -13.61 1.33 10.96
N LEU A 181 -13.14 0.67 12.02
CA LEU A 181 -11.86 -0.05 12.00
C LEU A 181 -11.85 -1.13 10.92
N ARG A 182 -12.87 -2.01 10.88
CA ARG A 182 -12.97 -3.08 9.87
C ARG A 182 -13.04 -2.55 8.44
N LEU A 183 -13.77 -1.46 8.22
CA LEU A 183 -13.84 -0.79 6.92
C LEU A 183 -12.49 -0.20 6.52
N ALA A 184 -11.81 0.49 7.43
CA ALA A 184 -10.47 1.03 7.19
C ALA A 184 -9.47 -0.05 6.82
N GLN A 185 -9.59 -1.23 7.45
CA GLN A 185 -8.72 -2.35 7.15
C GLN A 185 -8.88 -2.89 5.72
N ARG A 186 -10.04 -2.67 5.12
CA ARG A 186 -10.37 -3.07 3.76
C ARG A 186 -10.23 -1.97 2.73
N ALA A 187 -10.01 -0.72 3.14
CA ALA A 187 -9.77 0.39 2.23
C ALA A 187 -8.42 0.27 1.47
N GLY A 188 -7.64 -0.80 1.69
CA GLY A 188 -6.32 -0.98 1.10
C GLY A 188 -6.29 -0.96 -0.43
N SER A 189 -7.32 -1.48 -1.10
CA SER A 189 -7.42 -1.51 -2.58
C SER A 189 -7.91 -0.19 -3.19
N TYR A 190 -8.32 0.77 -2.37
CA TYR A 190 -8.90 2.03 -2.82
C TYR A 190 -7.83 3.11 -3.03
N THR A 191 -8.27 4.25 -3.56
CA THR A 191 -7.42 5.43 -3.75
C THR A 191 -6.71 5.79 -2.44
N GLU A 192 -5.47 6.28 -2.51
CA GLU A 192 -4.69 6.65 -1.33
C GLU A 192 -5.46 7.69 -0.49
N ARG A 193 -6.13 8.64 -1.15
CA ARG A 193 -6.94 9.65 -0.46
C ARG A 193 -8.10 9.03 0.30
N PHE A 194 -8.81 8.08 -0.28
CA PHE A 194 -9.91 7.37 0.39
C PHE A 194 -9.39 6.49 1.52
N ARG A 195 -8.27 5.79 1.32
CA ARG A 195 -7.61 5.03 2.38
C ARG A 195 -7.25 5.91 3.57
N ILE A 196 -6.61 7.05 3.32
CA ILE A 196 -6.25 8.00 4.38
C ILE A 196 -7.52 8.54 5.07
N PHE A 197 -8.59 8.84 4.31
CA PHE A 197 -9.89 9.20 4.88
C PHE A 197 -10.44 8.10 5.79
N CYS A 198 -10.36 6.83 5.38
CA CYS A 198 -10.81 5.68 6.17
C CYS A 198 -10.02 5.47 7.46
N GLU A 199 -8.79 5.97 7.58
CA GLU A 199 -8.04 5.93 8.84
C GLU A 199 -8.72 6.73 9.97
N ASN A 200 -9.62 7.66 9.64
CA ASN A 200 -10.56 8.23 10.62
C ASN A 200 -11.70 7.22 10.92
N THR A 201 -11.34 6.14 11.59
CA THR A 201 -12.22 5.00 11.87
C THR A 201 -13.51 5.41 12.58
N THR A 202 -13.45 6.37 13.50
CA THR A 202 -14.64 6.87 14.20
C THR A 202 -15.63 7.53 13.25
N LEU A 203 -15.16 8.48 12.42
CA LEU A 203 -16.00 9.16 11.42
C LEU A 203 -16.60 8.16 10.43
N VAL A 204 -15.74 7.31 9.83
CA VAL A 204 -16.17 6.34 8.82
C VAL A 204 -17.17 5.35 9.40
N GLY A 205 -16.97 4.89 10.64
CA GLY A 205 -17.90 4.01 11.33
C GLY A 205 -19.27 4.64 11.57
N GLN A 206 -19.30 5.90 12.02
CA GLN A 206 -20.54 6.66 12.25
C GLN A 206 -21.31 6.91 10.94
N VAL A 207 -20.62 7.38 9.91
CA VAL A 207 -21.19 7.62 8.57
C VAL A 207 -21.69 6.31 7.96
N ALA A 208 -20.92 5.22 8.05
CA ALA A 208 -21.32 3.90 7.58
C ALA A 208 -22.57 3.40 8.30
N THR A 209 -22.63 3.51 9.63
CA THR A 209 -23.79 3.09 10.44
C THR A 209 -25.05 3.88 10.05
N ALA A 210 -24.91 5.18 9.82
CA ALA A 210 -26.00 6.03 9.35
C ALA A 210 -26.49 5.61 7.95
N LEU A 211 -25.58 5.43 6.99
CA LEU A 211 -25.89 4.98 5.62
C LEU A 211 -26.56 3.59 5.58
N LEU A 212 -26.13 2.66 6.44
CA LEU A 212 -26.67 1.30 6.52
C LEU A 212 -28.03 1.21 7.22
N SER A 213 -28.39 2.20 8.04
CA SER A 213 -29.67 2.23 8.76
C SER A 213 -30.86 2.56 7.86
N GLY A 214 -30.62 3.15 6.67
CA GLY A 214 -31.66 3.44 5.68
C GLY A 214 -32.60 4.57 6.10
N HIS A 215 -33.65 4.79 5.29
CA HIS A 215 -34.63 5.88 5.50
C HIS A 215 -35.67 5.57 6.59
N ASP A 216 -35.85 4.28 6.93
CA ASP A 216 -36.94 3.83 7.80
C ASP A 216 -36.58 3.85 9.30
N SER A 217 -35.34 4.21 9.65
CA SER A 217 -34.88 4.31 11.05
C SER A 217 -33.93 5.50 11.23
N PRO A 218 -34.28 6.49 12.07
CA PRO A 218 -33.41 7.65 12.30
C PRO A 218 -32.07 7.21 12.89
N SER A 219 -30.98 7.71 12.31
CA SER A 219 -29.63 7.49 12.85
C SER A 219 -29.30 8.54 13.90
N PRO A 220 -28.78 8.19 15.08
CA PRO A 220 -28.33 9.18 16.06
C PRO A 220 -27.03 9.90 15.64
N TYR A 221 -26.34 9.40 14.60
CA TYR A 221 -25.00 9.86 14.22
C TYR A 221 -24.97 10.95 13.13
N LEU A 222 -26.04 11.08 12.34
CA LEU A 222 -26.20 12.12 11.31
C LEU A 222 -27.67 12.55 11.25
N LEU A 223 -27.93 13.84 11.02
CA LEU A 223 -29.27 14.32 10.72
C LEU A 223 -29.87 13.59 9.50
N ASN A 224 -31.17 13.27 9.57
CA ASN A 224 -31.89 12.61 8.47
C ASN A 224 -31.83 13.43 7.17
N SER A 225 -31.98 14.75 7.26
CA SER A 225 -31.90 15.66 6.10
C SER A 225 -30.53 15.61 5.41
N THR A 226 -29.43 15.55 6.17
CA THR A 226 -28.08 15.38 5.64
C THR A 226 -27.88 13.99 5.03
N LEU A 227 -28.41 12.94 5.67
CA LEU A 227 -28.34 11.57 5.15
C LEU A 227 -29.10 11.43 3.81
N GLU A 228 -30.32 11.97 3.73
CA GLU A 228 -31.13 12.00 2.50
C GLU A 228 -30.40 12.70 1.36
N ARG A 229 -29.72 13.82 1.65
CA ARG A 229 -28.90 14.54 0.66
C ARG A 229 -27.76 13.66 0.13
N ILE A 230 -26.99 13.02 1.03
CA ILE A 230 -25.89 12.11 0.64
C ILE A 230 -26.41 10.94 -0.20
N VAL A 231 -27.51 10.31 0.21
CA VAL A 231 -28.10 9.18 -0.51
C VAL A 231 -28.64 9.62 -1.88
N THR A 232 -29.25 10.80 -1.98
CA THR A 232 -29.73 11.37 -3.24
C THR A 232 -28.58 11.64 -4.20
N ASP A 233 -27.45 12.18 -3.72
CA ASP A 233 -26.26 12.42 -4.53
C ASP A 233 -25.61 11.12 -5.01
N LEU A 234 -25.46 10.13 -4.13
CA LEU A 234 -25.04 8.76 -4.48
C LEU A 234 -25.97 8.12 -5.53
N SER A 235 -27.26 8.47 -5.50
CA SER A 235 -28.26 7.91 -6.41
C SER A 235 -28.19 8.45 -7.84
N LYS A 236 -27.44 9.54 -8.08
CA LYS A 236 -27.18 10.06 -9.43
C LYS A 236 -26.39 9.06 -10.28
N GLU A 237 -25.66 8.14 -9.65
CA GLU A 237 -24.91 7.07 -10.31
C GLU A 237 -25.58 5.70 -10.07
N GLN A 238 -26.07 5.06 -11.13
CA GLN A 238 -26.86 3.83 -11.04
C GLN A 238 -26.14 2.69 -10.30
N GLN A 239 -24.82 2.59 -10.47
CA GLN A 239 -23.99 1.56 -9.84
C GLN A 239 -23.85 1.78 -8.32
N ALA A 240 -23.53 3.01 -7.90
CA ALA A 240 -23.37 3.36 -6.49
C ALA A 240 -24.68 3.20 -5.70
N HIS A 241 -25.80 3.56 -6.30
CA HIS A 241 -27.13 3.32 -5.74
C HIS A 241 -27.41 1.82 -5.50
N HIS A 242 -27.07 0.98 -6.47
CA HIS A 242 -27.25 -0.47 -6.36
C HIS A 242 -26.39 -1.08 -5.24
N TRP A 243 -25.13 -0.64 -5.14
CA TRP A 243 -24.21 -1.05 -4.07
C TRP A 243 -24.75 -0.69 -2.69
N LEU A 244 -25.16 0.56 -2.48
CA LEU A 244 -25.67 1.02 -1.19
C LEU A 244 -26.95 0.29 -0.77
N ARG A 245 -27.92 0.11 -1.68
CA ARG A 245 -29.15 -0.64 -1.37
C ARG A 245 -28.86 -2.09 -0.96
N THR A 246 -27.92 -2.74 -1.62
CA THR A 246 -27.57 -4.13 -1.29
C THR A 246 -26.90 -4.23 0.09
N ALA A 247 -26.07 -3.26 0.44
CA ALA A 247 -25.48 -3.15 1.77
C ALA A 247 -26.53 -2.90 2.86
N GLN A 248 -27.48 -1.98 2.63
CA GLN A 248 -28.61 -1.71 3.54
C GLN A 248 -29.48 -2.95 3.78
N GLN A 249 -29.82 -3.68 2.71
CA GLN A 249 -30.58 -4.93 2.83
C GLN A 249 -29.85 -5.98 3.68
N SER A 250 -28.52 -6.06 3.56
CA SER A 250 -27.69 -6.99 4.34
C SER A 250 -27.64 -6.56 5.82
N ALA A 251 -27.50 -5.26 6.10
CA ALA A 251 -27.55 -4.72 7.46
C ALA A 251 -28.91 -4.98 8.14
N HIS A 252 -30.02 -4.81 7.42
CA HIS A 252 -31.36 -5.11 7.94
C HIS A 252 -31.55 -6.59 8.30
N ARG A 253 -30.99 -7.51 7.49
CA ARG A 253 -30.98 -8.94 7.83
C ARG A 253 -30.16 -9.22 9.10
N ALA A 254 -29.01 -8.57 9.24
CA ALA A 254 -28.12 -8.75 10.39
C ALA A 254 -28.75 -8.28 11.72
N ARG A 255 -29.54 -7.19 11.72
CA ARG A 255 -30.25 -6.68 12.91
C ARG A 255 -31.45 -7.54 13.33
N GLY A 256 -31.96 -8.41 12.46
CA GLY A 256 -33.15 -9.24 12.71
C GLY A 256 -32.94 -10.38 13.72
N PHE A 257 -31.69 -10.66 14.13
CA PHE A 257 -31.34 -11.75 15.04
C PHE A 257 -30.47 -11.23 16.18
N ARG A 258 -31.11 -10.96 17.34
CA ARG A 258 -30.38 -10.69 18.59
C ARG A 258 -29.96 -12.01 19.22
N PRO A 259 -28.65 -12.28 19.43
CA PRO A 259 -28.21 -13.33 20.33
C PRO A 259 -28.67 -13.00 21.76
N THR A 260 -29.08 -14.00 22.52
CA THR A 260 -29.31 -13.84 23.95
C THR A 260 -27.94 -13.83 24.64
N ALA A 261 -27.48 -12.65 25.05
CA ALA A 261 -26.20 -12.49 25.73
C ALA A 261 -26.17 -13.32 27.03
N THR A 262 -25.22 -14.24 27.13
CA THR A 262 -24.84 -14.84 28.42
C THR A 262 -23.36 -14.62 28.65
N GLN A 263 -23.05 -13.77 29.62
CA GLN A 263 -21.69 -13.58 30.14
C GLN A 263 -21.22 -14.88 30.82
N GLY A 264 -20.06 -15.40 30.41
CA GLY A 264 -19.43 -16.51 31.10
C GLY A 264 -18.40 -17.27 30.25
N GLN A 265 -17.29 -16.62 29.90
CA GLN A 265 -16.14 -17.32 29.34
C GLN A 265 -15.35 -18.02 30.46
N THR A 266 -15.42 -19.34 30.53
CA THR A 266 -14.33 -20.16 31.06
C THR A 266 -13.58 -20.77 29.88
N ALA A 267 -12.37 -20.26 29.64
CA ALA A 267 -11.43 -20.82 28.69
C ALA A 267 -11.10 -22.27 29.06
N SER A 268 -11.45 -23.21 28.19
CA SER A 268 -10.77 -24.51 28.17
C SER A 268 -9.45 -24.35 27.42
N ALA A 269 -8.42 -25.08 27.88
CA ALA A 269 -7.03 -24.99 27.45
C ALA A 269 -6.84 -25.24 25.93
N PRO A 270 -5.73 -24.77 25.33
CA PRO A 270 -5.64 -24.51 23.91
C PRO A 270 -5.33 -25.79 23.11
N HIS A 271 -6.27 -26.23 22.29
CA HIS A 271 -5.89 -26.79 21.00
C HIS A 271 -5.65 -25.59 20.07
N THR A 272 -4.47 -25.49 19.47
CA THR A 272 -4.13 -24.43 18.52
C THR A 272 -5.10 -24.51 17.34
N GLN A 273 -6.13 -23.68 17.34
CA GLN A 273 -7.16 -23.70 16.32
C GLN A 273 -6.56 -23.22 14.98
N PRO A 274 -6.91 -23.85 13.85
CA PRO A 274 -6.51 -23.38 12.53
C PRO A 274 -6.93 -21.93 12.32
N ARG A 275 -6.05 -21.10 11.76
CA ARG A 275 -6.30 -19.69 11.44
C ARG A 275 -6.61 -19.53 9.95
N ALA A 276 -7.34 -18.46 9.62
CA ALA A 276 -7.58 -18.08 8.22
C ALA A 276 -6.29 -17.74 7.44
N THR A 277 -5.20 -17.44 8.14
CA THR A 277 -3.86 -17.16 7.59
C THR A 277 -2.94 -18.39 7.62
N ASP A 278 -3.44 -19.57 7.98
CA ASP A 278 -2.66 -20.79 7.85
C ASP A 278 -2.61 -21.23 6.37
N PRO A 279 -1.45 -21.72 5.88
CA PRO A 279 -1.32 -22.21 4.52
C PRO A 279 -2.16 -23.47 4.31
N ARG A 280 -2.64 -23.70 3.08
CA ARG A 280 -3.33 -24.95 2.72
C ARG A 280 -2.36 -25.90 2.03
N LEU A 281 -2.17 -27.07 2.62
CA LEU A 281 -1.33 -28.11 2.03
C LEU A 281 -2.13 -29.01 1.11
N TYR A 282 -1.56 -29.36 -0.04
CA TYR A 282 -2.15 -30.32 -0.96
C TYR A 282 -1.09 -31.08 -1.74
N LEU A 283 -1.48 -32.25 -2.24
CA LEU A 283 -0.63 -33.11 -3.06
C LEU A 283 -1.19 -33.19 -4.47
N ARG A 284 -0.30 -33.08 -5.47
CA ARG A 284 -0.64 -33.24 -6.90
C ARG A 284 0.09 -34.42 -7.50
N LEU A 285 -0.64 -35.29 -8.20
CA LEU A 285 -0.07 -36.45 -8.86
C LEU A 285 0.52 -36.04 -10.22
N GLY A 286 1.84 -36.18 -10.37
CA GLY A 286 2.53 -36.25 -11.66
C GLY A 286 2.97 -37.70 -11.89
N ASP A 287 4.27 -37.92 -12.10
CA ASP A 287 4.85 -39.28 -12.05
C ASP A 287 4.87 -39.85 -10.61
N GLN A 288 5.03 -38.95 -9.63
CA GLN A 288 4.93 -39.21 -8.19
C GLN A 288 4.09 -38.10 -7.54
N TRP A 289 3.72 -38.27 -6.26
CA TRP A 289 3.04 -37.22 -5.51
C TRP A 289 4.00 -36.06 -5.23
N ASN A 290 3.63 -34.84 -5.65
CA ASN A 290 4.36 -33.61 -5.33
C ASN A 290 3.57 -32.83 -4.27
N ALA A 291 4.25 -32.34 -3.23
CA ALA A 291 3.61 -31.55 -2.19
C ALA A 291 3.71 -30.05 -2.46
N HIS A 292 2.61 -29.36 -2.20
CA HIS A 292 2.47 -27.93 -2.40
C HIS A 292 1.84 -27.27 -1.18
N ALA A 293 2.13 -25.99 -0.98
CA ALA A 293 1.39 -25.12 -0.09
C ALA A 293 0.81 -23.95 -0.87
N GLU A 294 -0.51 -23.78 -0.76
CA GLU A 294 -1.17 -22.54 -1.14
C GLU A 294 -1.02 -21.54 0.02
N LEU A 295 -0.43 -20.38 -0.28
CA LEU A 295 -0.16 -19.34 0.68
C LEU A 295 -1.40 -18.44 0.84
N PRO A 296 -1.70 -17.99 2.07
CA PRO A 296 -2.80 -17.08 2.34
C PRO A 296 -2.54 -15.69 1.72
N ASP A 297 -3.62 -14.94 1.48
CA ASP A 297 -3.53 -13.50 1.23
C ASP A 297 -3.25 -12.76 2.56
N LEU A 298 -2.09 -12.11 2.65
CA LEU A 298 -1.66 -11.37 3.83
C LEU A 298 -2.00 -9.87 3.77
N THR A 299 -2.73 -9.41 2.74
CA THR A 299 -3.22 -8.03 2.66
C THR A 299 -3.92 -7.56 3.95
N PRO A 300 -4.78 -8.38 4.61
CA PRO A 300 -5.43 -7.98 5.86
C PRO A 300 -4.46 -7.71 7.02
N LEU A 301 -3.25 -8.31 7.03
CA LEU A 301 -2.26 -8.05 8.08
C LEU A 301 -1.68 -6.64 8.02
N GLY A 302 -1.69 -6.00 6.84
CA GLY A 302 -1.22 -4.62 6.70
C GLY A 302 -2.09 -3.62 7.45
N ALA A 303 -3.31 -4.02 7.78
CA ALA A 303 -4.33 -3.20 8.34
C ALA A 303 -4.21 -3.08 9.87
N GLY A 304 -3.32 -2.17 10.30
CA GLY A 304 -2.90 -1.98 11.69
C GLY A 304 -1.39 -2.16 11.87
N LEU A 305 -0.69 -2.67 10.86
CA LEU A 305 0.77 -2.89 10.85
C LEU A 305 1.39 -2.34 9.54
N PRO A 306 1.43 -1.00 9.36
CA PRO A 306 1.91 -0.37 8.12
C PRO A 306 3.37 -0.75 7.80
N ASP A 307 4.20 -0.97 8.82
CA ASP A 307 5.59 -1.41 8.65
C ASP A 307 5.71 -2.84 8.10
N VAL A 308 4.79 -3.73 8.49
CA VAL A 308 4.72 -5.10 7.97
C VAL A 308 4.28 -5.07 6.51
N PHE A 309 3.24 -4.28 6.19
CA PHE A 309 2.77 -4.10 4.81
C PHE A 309 3.88 -3.56 3.90
N ARG A 310 4.58 -2.51 4.34
CA ARG A 310 5.69 -1.91 3.59
C ARG A 310 6.79 -2.93 3.27
N GLN A 311 7.10 -3.84 4.21
CA GLN A 311 8.08 -4.88 3.98
C GLN A 311 7.56 -6.01 3.08
N LEU A 312 6.30 -6.45 3.23
CA LEU A 312 5.65 -7.41 2.32
C LEU A 312 5.65 -6.92 0.86
N ARG A 313 5.53 -5.59 0.66
CA ARG A 313 5.54 -4.93 -0.65
C ARG A 313 6.88 -5.04 -1.38
N VAL A 314 8.00 -5.14 -0.67
CA VAL A 314 9.35 -5.02 -1.28
C VAL A 314 10.28 -6.19 -1.02
N SER A 315 10.03 -6.99 0.02
CA SER A 315 10.87 -8.13 0.40
C SER A 315 10.39 -9.43 -0.24
N ARG A 316 11.35 -10.28 -0.62
CA ARG A 316 11.08 -11.66 -1.06
C ARG A 316 10.63 -12.52 0.13
N GLY A 317 9.68 -13.40 -0.10
CA GLY A 317 9.25 -14.40 0.87
C GLY A 317 10.06 -15.68 0.77
N PHE A 318 10.39 -16.25 1.91
CA PHE A 318 10.99 -17.58 2.04
C PHE A 318 10.03 -18.48 2.79
N VAL A 319 9.68 -19.60 2.15
CA VAL A 319 8.87 -20.66 2.75
C VAL A 319 9.78 -21.82 3.12
N ASN A 320 9.69 -22.26 4.38
CA ASN A 320 10.45 -23.40 4.90
C ASN A 320 10.18 -24.67 4.06
N GLY A 321 11.22 -25.21 3.42
CA GLY A 321 11.13 -26.40 2.58
C GLY A 321 10.75 -26.17 1.11
N ALA A 322 10.43 -24.93 0.71
CA ALA A 322 10.09 -24.62 -0.67
C ALA A 322 11.31 -24.64 -1.61
N ASP A 323 11.07 -24.93 -2.89
CA ASP A 323 12.09 -24.95 -3.94
C ASP A 323 12.51 -23.55 -4.42
N ARG A 324 11.64 -22.55 -4.25
CA ARG A 324 11.81 -21.18 -4.73
C ARG A 324 11.33 -20.17 -3.69
N HIS A 325 11.93 -18.99 -3.74
CA HIS A 325 11.44 -17.84 -2.98
C HIS A 325 10.16 -17.31 -3.62
N VAL A 326 9.24 -16.84 -2.79
CA VAL A 326 8.08 -16.07 -3.22
C VAL A 326 8.59 -14.69 -3.67
N PRO A 327 8.24 -14.21 -4.87
CA PRO A 327 8.64 -12.89 -5.32
C PRO A 327 8.14 -11.80 -4.36
N PRO A 328 8.74 -10.61 -4.36
CA PRO A 328 8.23 -9.50 -3.57
C PRO A 328 6.75 -9.27 -3.89
N SER A 329 5.99 -8.84 -2.89
CA SER A 329 4.53 -8.65 -3.02
C SER A 329 3.69 -9.88 -3.29
N GLY A 330 4.26 -11.06 -3.58
CA GLY A 330 3.48 -12.26 -3.89
C GLY A 330 2.46 -12.60 -2.79
N LEU A 331 2.84 -12.42 -1.53
CA LEU A 331 1.98 -12.66 -0.35
C LEU A 331 0.81 -11.67 -0.18
N LEU A 332 0.77 -10.61 -0.99
CA LEU A 332 -0.33 -9.62 -1.04
C LEU A 332 -1.32 -9.93 -2.18
N TYR A 333 -1.17 -11.10 -2.82
CA TYR A 333 -2.06 -11.60 -3.85
C TYR A 333 -2.53 -13.01 -3.47
N PRO A 334 -3.82 -13.34 -3.67
CA PRO A 334 -4.33 -14.68 -3.38
C PRO A 334 -3.83 -15.71 -4.41
N GLY A 335 -3.90 -17.00 -4.04
CA GLY A 335 -3.65 -18.11 -4.96
C GLY A 335 -2.18 -18.31 -5.34
N GLN A 336 -1.25 -17.81 -4.52
CA GLN A 336 0.17 -18.16 -4.59
C GLN A 336 0.36 -19.59 -4.12
N SER A 337 1.10 -20.39 -4.88
CA SER A 337 1.43 -21.76 -4.50
C SER A 337 2.93 -22.00 -4.61
N VAL A 338 3.50 -22.67 -3.62
CA VAL A 338 4.91 -23.08 -3.60
C VAL A 338 5.01 -24.60 -3.58
N LYS A 339 5.96 -25.15 -4.34
CA LYS A 339 6.27 -26.58 -4.32
C LYS A 339 7.33 -26.84 -3.25
N PHE A 340 7.18 -27.93 -2.49
CA PHE A 340 8.20 -28.35 -1.54
C PHE A 340 9.29 -29.19 -2.21
N ALA A 341 10.55 -28.83 -1.94
CA ALA A 341 11.72 -29.67 -2.22
C ALA A 341 12.03 -30.57 -1.01
N THR A 342 11.92 -30.01 0.19
CA THR A 342 12.10 -30.71 1.48
C THR A 342 10.87 -30.48 2.34
N TRP A 343 10.46 -31.44 3.16
CA TRP A 343 9.30 -31.23 4.02
C TRP A 343 9.58 -30.14 5.07
N PRO A 344 8.65 -29.19 5.31
CA PRO A 344 8.86 -28.10 6.24
C PRO A 344 9.18 -28.59 7.66
N ARG A 345 10.24 -28.05 8.27
CA ARG A 345 10.58 -28.41 9.66
C ARG A 345 9.71 -27.63 10.65
N THR A 346 9.02 -28.33 11.54
CA THR A 346 8.10 -27.70 12.51
C THR A 346 8.81 -26.91 13.63
N ASP A 347 10.14 -27.00 13.75
CA ASP A 347 10.96 -26.22 14.68
C ASP A 347 11.37 -24.84 14.12
N GLN A 348 11.03 -24.53 12.87
CA GLN A 348 11.35 -23.27 12.23
C GLN A 348 10.10 -22.55 11.74
N ALA A 349 10.14 -21.21 11.71
CA ALA A 349 9.08 -20.39 11.13
C ALA A 349 8.79 -20.81 9.68
N PHE A 350 7.53 -21.08 9.38
CA PHE A 350 7.08 -21.53 8.07
C PHE A 350 7.31 -20.45 7.01
N LEU A 351 7.00 -19.20 7.33
CA LEU A 351 7.14 -18.05 6.45
C LEU A 351 8.06 -16.98 7.07
N ARG A 352 8.98 -16.44 6.27
CA ARG A 352 9.81 -15.28 6.63
C ARG A 352 10.07 -14.42 5.41
N LEU A 353 10.42 -13.16 5.63
CA LEU A 353 10.84 -12.22 4.60
C LEU A 353 12.37 -12.01 4.64
N ASP A 354 12.97 -11.98 3.45
CA ASP A 354 14.38 -11.65 3.28
C ASP A 354 14.66 -10.21 3.71
N ARG A 355 15.71 -10.02 4.51
CA ARG A 355 16.18 -8.72 5.01
C ARG A 355 15.10 -7.87 5.72
N ALA A 356 14.04 -8.51 6.19
CA ALA A 356 13.02 -7.86 7.00
C ALA A 356 13.47 -7.66 8.44
N GLN A 357 12.83 -6.72 9.13
CA GLN A 357 13.01 -6.50 10.55
C GLN A 357 12.62 -7.76 11.34
N ALA A 358 13.33 -8.00 12.45
CA ALA A 358 13.09 -9.17 13.29
C ALA A 358 11.64 -9.22 13.83
N GLU A 359 11.05 -8.07 14.14
CA GLU A 359 9.65 -7.97 14.59
C GLU A 359 8.66 -8.44 13.53
N THR A 360 8.85 -8.01 12.28
CA THR A 360 8.03 -8.42 11.14
C THR A 360 8.08 -9.93 10.94
N ASN A 361 9.27 -10.52 10.99
CA ASN A 361 9.43 -11.96 10.85
C ASN A 361 8.86 -12.75 12.04
N ARG A 362 8.84 -12.17 13.25
CA ARG A 362 8.17 -12.77 14.41
C ARG A 362 6.66 -12.79 14.21
N ILE A 363 6.07 -11.66 13.80
CA ILE A 363 4.64 -11.56 13.50
C ILE A 363 4.25 -12.58 12.40
N LEU A 364 5.02 -12.67 11.31
CA LEU A 364 4.72 -13.63 10.24
C LEU A 364 4.83 -15.09 10.70
N ALA A 365 5.82 -15.41 11.54
CA ALA A 365 5.97 -16.74 12.12
C ALA A 365 4.76 -17.12 13.00
N ASP A 366 4.20 -16.16 13.72
CA ASP A 366 3.02 -16.37 14.56
C ASP A 366 1.72 -16.43 13.75
N GLN A 367 1.65 -15.75 12.60
CA GLN A 367 0.41 -15.62 11.81
C GLN A 367 0.25 -16.70 10.73
N CYS A 368 1.33 -17.34 10.26
CA CYS A 368 1.27 -18.35 9.21
C CYS A 368 1.90 -19.66 9.70
N VAL A 369 1.08 -20.58 10.22
CA VAL A 369 1.55 -21.79 10.89
C VAL A 369 1.09 -23.04 10.15
N ILE A 370 2.01 -23.97 9.91
CA ILE A 370 1.71 -25.27 9.32
C ILE A 370 1.14 -26.23 10.38
N THR A 371 0.22 -27.13 9.97
CA THR A 371 -0.33 -28.18 10.84
C THR A 371 0.78 -28.96 11.55
N PRO A 372 0.67 -29.23 12.87
CA PRO A 372 1.71 -29.93 13.60
C PRO A 372 1.85 -31.39 13.16
N GLY A 373 3.09 -31.89 13.12
CA GLY A 373 3.41 -33.30 12.90
C GLY A 373 3.03 -34.20 14.09
N PRO A 374 3.47 -35.47 14.12
CA PRO A 374 4.45 -36.10 13.22
C PRO A 374 3.84 -36.66 11.92
N TRP A 375 2.50 -36.77 11.85
CA TRP A 375 1.76 -37.24 10.68
C TRP A 375 0.88 -36.14 10.08
N TRP A 376 0.86 -36.05 8.76
CA TRP A 376 -0.05 -35.22 7.96
C TRP A 376 -0.93 -36.11 7.08
N LEU A 377 -2.24 -35.89 7.13
CA LEU A 377 -3.22 -36.71 6.44
C LEU A 377 -3.84 -35.91 5.28
N PHE A 378 -3.97 -36.53 4.12
CA PHE A 378 -4.56 -35.91 2.93
C PHE A 378 -5.67 -36.79 2.37
N ARG A 379 -6.86 -36.24 2.15
CA ARG A 379 -7.95 -36.96 1.48
C ARG A 379 -7.79 -36.89 -0.02
N ARG A 380 -7.85 -38.04 -0.69
CA ARG A 380 -7.76 -38.10 -2.15
C ARG A 380 -9.07 -37.67 -2.79
N GLN A 381 -9.03 -36.62 -3.62
CA GLN A 381 -10.16 -36.14 -4.41
C GLN A 381 -9.93 -36.49 -5.89
N GLY A 382 -10.54 -37.59 -6.35
CA GLY A 382 -10.37 -38.09 -7.71
C GLY A 382 -8.98 -38.67 -7.99
N ALA A 383 -8.54 -38.62 -9.26
CA ALA A 383 -7.36 -39.35 -9.70
C ALA A 383 -6.02 -38.70 -9.29
N GLY A 384 -5.94 -37.36 -9.18
CA GLY A 384 -4.65 -36.66 -9.11
C GLY A 384 -4.51 -35.48 -8.16
N LEU A 385 -5.47 -35.27 -7.24
CA LEU A 385 -5.39 -34.24 -6.19
C LEU A 385 -5.69 -34.88 -4.82
N ALA A 386 -4.94 -34.47 -3.79
CA ALA A 386 -5.29 -34.78 -2.41
C ALA A 386 -5.14 -33.54 -1.52
N THR A 387 -6.15 -33.26 -0.69
CA THR A 387 -6.20 -32.07 0.17
C THR A 387 -5.97 -32.46 1.62
N GLU A 388 -5.24 -31.65 2.37
CA GLU A 388 -4.99 -31.93 3.79
C GLU A 388 -6.29 -32.02 4.60
N VAL A 389 -6.35 -32.97 5.52
CA VAL A 389 -7.39 -33.13 6.55
C VAL A 389 -6.76 -32.77 7.89
N LYS A 390 -6.89 -31.50 8.31
CA LYS A 390 -6.19 -30.98 9.50
C LYS A 390 -6.60 -31.68 10.79
N GLY A 391 -7.84 -32.17 10.86
CA GLY A 391 -8.36 -32.93 11.99
C GLY A 391 -7.77 -34.35 12.14
N LYS A 392 -7.01 -34.84 11.15
CA LYS A 392 -6.42 -36.20 11.12
C LYS A 392 -7.46 -37.30 11.33
N LEU A 393 -8.61 -37.14 10.65
CA LEU A 393 -9.75 -38.04 10.73
C LEU A 393 -9.87 -38.85 9.45
N VAL A 394 -10.15 -40.14 9.57
CA VAL A 394 -10.44 -41.03 8.44
C VAL A 394 -11.84 -41.60 8.54
N ARG A 395 -12.51 -41.73 7.38
CA ARG A 395 -13.80 -42.41 7.25
C ARG A 395 -13.67 -43.75 6.54
N PRO A 396 -14.48 -44.75 6.95
CA PRO A 396 -14.68 -45.99 6.19
C PRO A 396 -15.04 -45.74 4.71
N GLY A 397 -14.53 -46.57 3.81
CA GLY A 397 -14.83 -46.51 2.37
C GLY A 397 -14.09 -45.43 1.57
N HIS A 398 -13.21 -44.63 2.20
CA HIS A 398 -12.47 -43.55 1.54
C HIS A 398 -10.97 -43.83 1.44
N ARG A 399 -10.29 -43.05 0.57
CA ARG A 399 -8.85 -43.15 0.34
C ARG A 399 -8.12 -41.90 0.82
N TYR A 400 -7.02 -42.11 1.52
CA TYR A 400 -6.18 -41.05 2.07
C TYR A 400 -4.71 -41.29 1.78
N LEU A 401 -3.91 -40.23 1.86
CA LEU A 401 -2.45 -40.28 1.85
C LEU A 401 -1.96 -39.79 3.21
N LEU A 402 -1.04 -40.55 3.80
CA LEU A 402 -0.42 -40.27 5.08
C LEU A 402 1.05 -39.96 4.84
N ILE A 403 1.48 -38.75 5.19
CA ILE A 403 2.85 -38.29 5.05
C ILE A 403 3.47 -38.16 6.44
N GLY A 404 4.67 -38.68 6.63
CA GLY A 404 5.43 -38.54 7.87
C GLY A 404 6.93 -38.57 7.64
N ALA A 405 7.70 -38.13 8.64
CA ALA A 405 9.15 -38.16 8.58
C ALA A 405 9.68 -39.56 8.27
N SER A 406 10.77 -39.66 7.50
CA SER A 406 11.28 -40.96 7.02
C SER A 406 11.69 -41.94 8.13
N SER A 407 11.85 -41.48 9.37
CA SER A 407 12.15 -42.29 10.55
C SER A 407 10.91 -42.89 11.24
N LEU A 408 9.71 -42.43 10.88
CA LEU A 408 8.46 -42.90 11.48
C LEU A 408 8.00 -44.20 10.83
N THR A 409 7.43 -45.08 11.66
CA THR A 409 6.75 -46.30 11.20
C THR A 409 5.24 -46.04 11.13
N PRO A 410 4.58 -46.35 9.99
CA PRO A 410 3.14 -46.11 9.84
C PRO A 410 2.33 -47.01 10.80
N PRO A 411 1.09 -46.62 11.14
CA PRO A 411 0.18 -47.46 11.91
C PRO A 411 0.03 -48.86 11.30
N THR A 412 0.04 -49.90 12.14
CA THR A 412 0.08 -51.30 11.67
C THR A 412 -1.31 -51.82 11.30
N VAL A 413 -1.83 -51.38 10.16
CA VAL A 413 -3.11 -51.85 9.58
C VAL A 413 -2.89 -52.47 8.19
N PRO A 414 -3.66 -53.49 7.79
CA PRO A 414 -3.37 -54.29 6.59
C PRO A 414 -3.64 -53.58 5.25
N TRP A 415 -4.30 -52.43 5.29
CA TRP A 415 -4.74 -51.67 4.11
C TRP A 415 -3.97 -50.35 3.92
N ILE A 416 -2.76 -50.29 4.48
CA ILE A 416 -1.75 -49.24 4.24
C ILE A 416 -0.68 -49.77 3.27
N ALA A 417 -0.39 -48.99 2.23
CA ALA A 417 0.68 -49.28 1.27
C ALA A 417 1.60 -48.06 1.07
N GLU A 418 2.91 -48.28 0.91
CA GLU A 418 3.86 -47.18 0.62
C GLU A 418 3.68 -46.67 -0.82
N VAL A 419 3.76 -45.35 -0.99
CA VAL A 419 3.66 -44.68 -2.29
C VAL A 419 4.79 -43.68 -2.49
N GLY A 420 5.16 -43.45 -3.75
CA GLY A 420 6.21 -42.49 -4.11
C GLY A 420 5.78 -41.04 -3.86
N ILE A 421 6.58 -40.32 -3.07
CA ILE A 421 6.46 -38.87 -2.87
C ILE A 421 7.78 -38.19 -3.26
N ASN A 422 7.67 -37.13 -4.05
CA ASN A 422 8.79 -36.34 -4.54
C ASN A 422 9.07 -35.16 -3.60
N VAL A 423 9.41 -35.47 -2.34
CA VAL A 423 9.80 -34.49 -1.30
C VAL A 423 10.81 -35.13 -0.37
N GLU A 424 11.93 -34.46 -0.11
CA GLU A 424 12.97 -34.96 0.78
C GLU A 424 12.53 -34.92 2.27
N GLY A 425 12.98 -35.91 3.04
CA GLY A 425 12.77 -35.98 4.50
C GLY A 425 11.48 -36.67 4.95
N VAL A 426 10.62 -37.11 4.03
CA VAL A 426 9.35 -37.79 4.33
C VAL A 426 9.17 -39.08 3.53
N ARG A 427 8.21 -39.90 3.98
CA ARG A 427 7.64 -41.04 3.23
C ARG A 427 6.13 -40.88 3.15
N GLY A 428 5.54 -41.39 2.06
CA GLY A 428 4.11 -41.37 1.81
C GLY A 428 3.49 -42.76 1.87
N TYR A 429 2.29 -42.84 2.43
CA TYR A 429 1.53 -44.09 2.54
C TYR A 429 0.09 -43.87 2.09
N GLU A 430 -0.44 -44.70 1.18
CA GLU A 430 -1.85 -44.70 0.81
C GLU A 430 -2.65 -45.59 1.77
N LEU A 431 -3.71 -45.01 2.32
CA LEU A 431 -4.68 -45.64 3.21
C LEU A 431 -5.95 -45.91 2.40
N THR A 432 -6.27 -47.18 2.16
CA THR A 432 -7.56 -47.57 1.58
C THR A 432 -8.48 -48.07 2.68
N VAL A 433 -9.22 -47.16 3.32
CA VAL A 433 -10.02 -47.50 4.50
C VAL A 433 -11.19 -48.40 4.10
N PRO A 434 -11.34 -49.61 4.66
CA PRO A 434 -12.45 -50.50 4.35
C PRO A 434 -13.79 -49.92 4.83
N GLU A 435 -14.91 -50.39 4.27
CA GLU A 435 -16.26 -49.95 4.68
C GLU A 435 -16.60 -50.33 6.12
N GLN A 436 -15.96 -51.36 6.67
CA GLN A 436 -16.02 -51.73 8.07
C GLN A 436 -14.61 -51.81 8.64
N VAL A 437 -14.34 -51.00 9.66
CA VAL A 437 -13.04 -50.94 10.35
C VAL A 437 -13.15 -51.72 11.65
N SER A 438 -12.25 -52.68 11.89
CA SER A 438 -12.23 -53.44 13.14
C SER A 438 -11.81 -52.56 14.32
N GLU A 439 -12.27 -52.88 15.54
CA GLU A 439 -11.82 -52.15 16.75
C GLU A 439 -10.30 -52.17 16.91
N LYS A 440 -9.65 -53.27 16.52
CA LYS A 440 -8.19 -53.42 16.54
C LYS A 440 -7.51 -52.43 15.58
N ASP A 441 -8.02 -52.29 14.37
CA ASP A 441 -7.46 -51.35 13.37
C ASP A 441 -7.73 -49.90 13.76
N ALA A 442 -8.93 -49.60 14.29
CA ALA A 442 -9.28 -48.29 14.81
C ALA A 442 -8.37 -47.88 15.99
N ALA A 443 -8.09 -48.81 16.91
CA ALA A 443 -7.16 -48.60 18.01
C ALA A 443 -5.72 -48.36 17.50
N ALA A 444 -5.27 -49.09 16.47
CA ALA A 444 -3.95 -48.90 15.88
C ALA A 444 -3.78 -47.52 15.22
N LEU A 445 -4.80 -47.03 14.51
CA LEU A 445 -4.82 -45.67 13.93
C LEU A 445 -4.84 -44.60 15.03
N THR A 446 -5.66 -44.81 16.07
CA THR A 446 -5.76 -43.88 17.20
C THR A 446 -4.45 -43.78 17.97
N ALA A 447 -3.73 -44.90 18.14
CA ALA A 447 -2.38 -44.92 18.72
C ALA A 447 -1.37 -44.13 17.87
N GLY A 448 -1.59 -44.04 16.55
CA GLY A 448 -0.84 -43.19 15.62
C GLY A 448 -1.32 -41.74 15.56
N GLY A 449 -2.31 -41.34 16.36
CA GLY A 449 -2.89 -39.99 16.36
C GLY A 449 -3.87 -39.71 15.23
N ILE A 450 -4.44 -40.75 14.61
CA ILE A 450 -5.45 -40.66 13.54
C ILE A 450 -6.77 -41.21 14.07
N ALA A 451 -7.81 -40.39 14.09
CA ALA A 451 -9.12 -40.79 14.60
C ALA A 451 -9.99 -41.40 13.49
N VAL A 452 -10.77 -42.45 13.82
CA VAL A 452 -11.73 -43.08 12.91
C VAL A 452 -13.14 -42.61 13.27
N LEU A 453 -13.86 -42.03 12.32
CA LEU A 453 -15.16 -41.42 12.58
C LEU A 453 -16.27 -42.32 12.02
N THR A 454 -17.09 -42.92 12.90
CA THR A 454 -17.94 -44.07 12.53
C THR A 454 -19.45 -43.82 12.48
N HIS A 455 -20.04 -42.81 13.16
CA HIS A 455 -21.51 -42.75 13.32
C HIS A 455 -22.20 -41.40 13.12
N VAL A 456 -21.45 -40.29 13.02
CA VAL A 456 -22.00 -38.94 12.78
C VAL A 456 -21.18 -38.26 11.70
N ALA A 457 -21.81 -37.62 10.73
CA ALA A 457 -21.13 -36.79 9.74
C ALA A 457 -21.69 -35.38 9.79
N ILE A 458 -20.85 -34.39 10.05
CA ILE A 458 -21.20 -32.98 9.91
C ILE A 458 -20.58 -32.50 8.61
N ARG A 459 -21.39 -31.98 7.69
CA ARG A 459 -20.91 -31.56 6.36
C ARG A 459 -21.61 -30.27 5.89
N PRO A 460 -20.95 -29.45 5.07
CA PRO A 460 -21.63 -28.38 4.35
C PRO A 460 -22.66 -28.96 3.37
N VAL A 461 -23.83 -28.30 3.25
CA VAL A 461 -24.93 -28.68 2.36
C VAL A 461 -25.44 -27.44 1.63
N GLY A 462 -25.75 -27.51 0.34
CA GLY A 462 -26.25 -26.36 -0.43
C GLY A 462 -25.12 -25.57 -1.10
N ILE A 463 -25.12 -24.23 -0.97
CA ILE A 463 -24.08 -23.36 -1.55
C ILE A 463 -22.71 -23.82 -1.00
N VAL A 464 -21.78 -24.05 -1.91
CA VAL A 464 -20.47 -24.66 -1.61
C VAL A 464 -19.70 -23.75 -0.65
N ALA A 465 -19.25 -24.31 0.47
CA ALA A 465 -18.30 -23.65 1.37
C ALA A 465 -17.08 -23.14 0.57
N SER A 466 -16.52 -21.99 0.93
CA SER A 466 -15.31 -21.44 0.29
C SER A 466 -14.16 -22.44 0.26
N ALA A 467 -14.07 -23.28 1.29
CA ALA A 467 -13.26 -24.48 1.27
C ALA A 467 -13.86 -25.57 2.17
N TRP A 468 -13.57 -26.82 1.84
CA TRP A 468 -13.96 -27.98 2.61
C TRP A 468 -12.87 -29.03 2.53
N ASP A 469 -12.30 -29.42 3.67
CA ASP A 469 -11.27 -30.47 3.74
C ASP A 469 -11.86 -31.88 3.51
N GLY A 470 -13.20 -31.97 3.49
CA GLY A 470 -13.93 -33.20 3.29
C GLY A 470 -14.49 -33.82 4.57
N GLU A 471 -13.99 -33.41 5.75
CA GLU A 471 -14.21 -34.13 7.00
C GLU A 471 -14.42 -33.25 8.23
N GLY A 472 -13.50 -32.33 8.53
CA GLY A 472 -13.36 -31.72 9.85
C GLY A 472 -13.22 -30.19 9.85
N GLU A 473 -12.98 -29.56 8.71
CA GLU A 473 -12.80 -28.12 8.59
C GLU A 473 -13.48 -27.57 7.34
N ALA A 474 -14.43 -26.65 7.55
CA ALA A 474 -15.11 -25.93 6.49
C ALA A 474 -14.91 -24.42 6.64
N GLU A 475 -14.74 -23.74 5.52
CA GLU A 475 -14.53 -22.30 5.47
C GLU A 475 -15.68 -21.60 4.75
N TRP A 476 -16.19 -20.53 5.34
CA TRP A 476 -17.15 -19.62 4.70
C TRP A 476 -16.63 -18.19 4.73
N VAL A 477 -17.19 -17.37 3.84
CA VAL A 477 -17.01 -15.93 3.90
C VAL A 477 -17.98 -15.35 4.92
N ALA A 478 -17.53 -14.40 5.74
CA ALA A 478 -18.38 -13.67 6.66
C ALA A 478 -19.61 -13.12 5.93
N GLY A 479 -20.80 -13.48 6.41
CA GLY A 479 -22.10 -13.13 5.82
C GLY A 479 -22.78 -14.18 4.98
N GLU A 480 -22.04 -15.19 4.53
CA GLU A 480 -22.66 -16.35 3.88
C GLU A 480 -23.36 -17.20 4.94
N PRO A 481 -24.59 -17.68 4.69
CA PRO A 481 -25.22 -18.65 5.58
C PRO A 481 -24.47 -19.97 5.48
N ALA A 482 -23.87 -20.41 6.58
CA ALA A 482 -23.26 -21.73 6.67
C ALA A 482 -24.37 -22.77 6.86
N ILE A 483 -24.76 -23.42 5.76
CA ILE A 483 -25.77 -24.48 5.80
C ILE A 483 -25.05 -25.81 6.03
N LEU A 484 -25.44 -26.48 7.11
CA LEU A 484 -24.82 -27.72 7.59
C LEU A 484 -25.85 -28.84 7.65
N GLY A 485 -25.39 -30.05 7.36
CA GLY A 485 -26.12 -31.29 7.56
C GLY A 485 -25.41 -32.16 8.58
N ILE A 486 -26.17 -32.67 9.55
CA ILE A 486 -25.73 -33.73 10.46
C ILE A 486 -26.40 -35.01 9.99
N ARG A 487 -25.61 -35.94 9.45
CA ARG A 487 -26.06 -37.28 9.08
C ARG A 487 -25.68 -38.28 10.17
N SER A 488 -26.59 -39.20 10.49
CA SER A 488 -26.32 -40.28 11.43
C SER A 488 -26.81 -41.63 10.90
N GLU A 489 -26.09 -42.68 11.26
CA GLU A 489 -26.52 -44.07 11.08
C GLU A 489 -27.28 -44.60 12.31
N LEU A 490 -27.36 -43.79 13.37
CA LEU A 490 -28.17 -44.04 14.56
C LEU A 490 -29.53 -43.37 14.40
N ALA A 491 -30.50 -43.75 15.23
CA ALA A 491 -31.83 -43.15 15.28
C ALA A 491 -31.99 -42.24 16.52
N PRO A 492 -31.41 -41.03 16.54
CA PRO A 492 -31.56 -40.09 17.65
C PRO A 492 -32.95 -39.44 17.66
N GLN A 493 -33.36 -38.93 18.82
CA GLN A 493 -34.57 -38.10 18.95
C GLN A 493 -34.25 -36.60 18.93
N ARG A 494 -33.10 -36.21 19.48
CA ARG A 494 -32.66 -34.81 19.54
C ARG A 494 -31.17 -34.69 19.32
N CYS A 495 -30.75 -33.50 18.90
CA CYS A 495 -29.37 -33.12 18.70
C CYS A 495 -29.05 -31.88 19.56
N ARG A 496 -28.01 -31.99 20.40
CA ARG A 496 -27.43 -30.84 21.10
C ARG A 496 -26.25 -30.31 20.29
N LEU A 497 -26.36 -29.10 19.77
CA LEU A 497 -25.31 -28.38 19.06
C LEU A 497 -24.71 -27.32 19.98
N THR A 498 -23.38 -27.27 20.10
CA THR A 498 -22.66 -26.24 20.85
C THR A 498 -21.68 -25.52 19.94
N ILE A 499 -21.80 -24.18 19.83
CA ILE A 499 -20.91 -23.33 19.02
C ILE A 499 -20.54 -22.10 19.84
N GLY A 500 -19.25 -21.81 20.01
CA GLY A 500 -18.81 -20.61 20.75
C GLY A 500 -19.25 -20.56 22.22
N GLY A 501 -19.69 -21.69 22.78
CA GLY A 501 -20.28 -21.78 24.13
C GLY A 501 -21.81 -21.75 24.15
N ASP A 502 -22.45 -21.29 23.07
CA ASP A 502 -23.90 -21.29 22.94
C ASP A 502 -24.42 -22.70 22.66
N VAL A 503 -25.51 -23.07 23.33
CA VAL A 503 -26.13 -24.39 23.21
C VAL A 503 -27.48 -24.29 22.51
N TYR A 504 -27.61 -25.01 21.41
CA TYR A 504 -28.83 -25.12 20.61
C TYR A 504 -29.33 -26.56 20.66
N PHE A 505 -30.64 -26.73 20.77
CA PHE A 505 -31.29 -28.04 20.66
C PHE A 505 -32.06 -28.10 19.35
N LEU A 506 -31.75 -29.10 18.53
CA LEU A 506 -32.41 -29.38 17.27
C LEU A 506 -33.20 -30.68 17.44
N ASP A 507 -34.50 -30.63 17.18
CA ASP A 507 -35.32 -31.85 17.18
C ASP A 507 -34.99 -32.68 15.93
N TRP A 508 -34.86 -33.99 16.10
CA TRP A 508 -34.54 -34.90 14.99
C TRP A 508 -35.81 -35.46 14.39
N PRO A 509 -36.09 -35.25 13.08
CA PRO A 509 -37.29 -35.75 12.45
C PRO A 509 -37.32 -37.29 12.46
N ALA A 510 -38.43 -37.86 12.92
CA ALA A 510 -38.60 -39.31 12.98
C ALA A 510 -38.38 -39.96 11.61
N GLY A 511 -37.52 -40.99 11.56
CA GLY A 511 -37.22 -41.75 10.34
C GLY A 511 -36.29 -41.07 9.33
N GLN A 512 -35.77 -39.88 9.62
CA GLN A 512 -34.75 -39.23 8.77
C GLN A 512 -33.33 -39.59 9.21
N ALA A 513 -32.46 -39.85 8.25
CA ALA A 513 -31.04 -40.14 8.50
C ALA A 513 -30.17 -38.88 8.59
N GLU A 514 -30.72 -37.70 8.30
CA GLU A 514 -29.99 -36.43 8.26
C GLU A 514 -30.87 -35.27 8.72
N GLN A 515 -30.27 -34.34 9.47
CA GLN A 515 -30.87 -33.08 9.89
C GLN A 515 -30.10 -31.90 9.32
N LEU A 516 -30.81 -30.95 8.69
CA LEU A 516 -30.22 -29.74 8.09
C LEU A 516 -30.52 -28.51 8.94
N PHE A 517 -29.55 -27.59 9.02
CA PHE A 517 -29.71 -26.30 9.69
C PHE A 517 -28.81 -25.24 9.06
N SER A 518 -29.11 -23.96 9.29
CA SER A 518 -28.31 -22.83 8.82
C SER A 518 -27.76 -22.06 10.02
N LEU A 519 -26.46 -21.78 9.99
CA LEU A 519 -25.79 -20.86 10.90
C LEU A 519 -25.59 -19.52 10.20
N GLN A 520 -25.99 -18.44 10.88
CA GLN A 520 -25.86 -17.06 10.39
C GLN A 520 -25.22 -16.20 11.47
N GLY A 521 -24.50 -15.16 11.07
CA GLY A 521 -23.94 -14.17 12.01
C GLY A 521 -22.71 -14.62 12.80
N LEU A 522 -22.04 -15.70 12.40
CA LEU A 522 -20.75 -16.08 13.01
C LEU A 522 -19.69 -15.00 12.73
N SER A 523 -18.97 -14.59 13.76
CA SER A 523 -17.92 -13.57 13.66
C SER A 523 -16.71 -14.08 12.88
N VAL A 524 -15.94 -13.18 12.25
CA VAL A 524 -14.67 -13.54 11.58
C VAL A 524 -13.72 -14.20 12.59
N GLY A 525 -13.23 -15.39 12.26
CA GLY A 525 -12.42 -16.22 13.15
C GLY A 525 -12.79 -17.69 13.06
N THR A 526 -12.22 -18.48 13.97
CA THR A 526 -12.40 -19.93 14.00
C THR A 526 -13.38 -20.32 15.10
N HIS A 527 -14.36 -21.13 14.75
CA HIS A 527 -15.42 -21.62 15.63
C HIS A 527 -15.41 -23.14 15.62
N VAL A 528 -15.83 -23.77 16.72
CA VAL A 528 -15.98 -25.22 16.79
C VAL A 528 -17.45 -25.54 17.03
N ALA A 529 -18.07 -26.22 16.07
CA ALA A 529 -19.40 -26.76 16.20
C ALA A 529 -19.31 -28.20 16.75
N SER A 530 -19.72 -28.39 17.99
CA SER A 530 -19.79 -29.71 18.64
C SER A 530 -21.23 -30.21 18.64
N VAL A 531 -21.46 -31.41 18.12
CA VAL A 531 -22.76 -32.06 17.99
C VAL A 531 -22.79 -33.28 18.88
N SER A 532 -23.80 -33.39 19.74
CA SER A 532 -24.08 -34.57 20.54
C SER A 532 -25.47 -35.09 20.20
N LEU A 533 -25.56 -36.32 19.69
CA LEU A 533 -26.83 -36.98 19.38
C LEU A 533 -27.39 -37.65 20.65
N LEU A 534 -28.66 -37.43 20.95
CA LEU A 534 -29.33 -37.87 22.17
C LEU A 534 -30.41 -38.92 21.85
N GLY A 535 -30.41 -40.00 22.64
CA GLY A 535 -31.42 -41.07 22.57
C GLY A 535 -32.62 -40.83 23.49
N ASP A 536 -33.46 -41.85 23.69
CA ASP A 536 -34.71 -41.77 24.46
C ASP A 536 -34.55 -41.29 25.92
N ASP A 537 -33.41 -41.58 26.55
CA ASP A 537 -33.09 -41.19 27.93
C ASP A 537 -32.33 -39.85 28.04
N ASP A 538 -32.26 -39.06 26.96
CA ASP A 538 -31.45 -37.83 26.85
C ASP A 538 -29.94 -38.09 27.08
N ARG A 539 -29.51 -39.35 26.96
CA ARG A 539 -28.11 -39.77 27.06
C ARG A 539 -27.39 -39.59 25.72
N PRO A 540 -26.14 -39.09 25.72
CA PRO A 540 -25.35 -38.95 24.50
C PRO A 540 -25.02 -40.30 23.91
N MET A 541 -25.53 -40.56 22.70
CA MET A 541 -25.24 -41.76 21.92
C MET A 541 -23.89 -41.66 21.21
N THR A 542 -23.57 -40.45 20.73
CA THR A 542 -22.34 -40.17 19.97
C THR A 542 -22.12 -38.67 19.85
N VAL A 543 -20.87 -38.27 19.60
CA VAL A 543 -20.43 -36.87 19.50
C VAL A 543 -19.62 -36.69 18.21
N GLY A 544 -19.86 -35.59 17.51
CA GLY A 544 -19.06 -35.13 16.37
C GLY A 544 -18.67 -33.67 16.51
N SER A 545 -17.63 -33.24 15.82
CA SER A 545 -17.23 -31.83 15.79
C SER A 545 -16.80 -31.38 14.41
N LEU A 546 -17.08 -30.12 14.08
CA LEU A 546 -16.66 -29.45 12.86
C LEU A 546 -15.98 -28.12 13.21
N VAL A 547 -14.78 -27.89 12.68
CA VAL A 547 -14.12 -26.58 12.73
C VAL A 547 -14.70 -25.71 11.60
N ILE A 548 -15.16 -24.52 11.95
CA ILE A 548 -15.77 -23.56 11.04
C ILE A 548 -14.90 -22.31 11.04
N THR A 549 -14.24 -22.04 9.92
CA THR A 549 -13.43 -20.83 9.74
C THR A 549 -14.26 -19.81 8.97
N ILE A 550 -14.57 -18.69 9.61
CA ILE A 550 -15.21 -17.54 8.96
C ILE A 550 -14.11 -16.55 8.59
N ARG A 551 -13.83 -16.45 7.29
CA ARG A 551 -12.87 -15.46 6.78
C ARG A 551 -13.57 -14.17 6.41
N ASP A 552 -12.79 -13.09 6.44
CA ASP A 552 -13.24 -11.84 5.84
C ASP A 552 -13.38 -12.04 4.31
N PRO A 553 -14.44 -11.51 3.65
CA PRO A 553 -14.50 -11.49 2.20
C PRO A 553 -13.21 -10.91 1.63
N GLN A 554 -12.49 -11.73 0.87
CA GLN A 554 -11.32 -11.25 0.13
C GLN A 554 -11.79 -10.15 -0.83
N ILE A 555 -11.13 -9.01 -0.76
CA ILE A 555 -11.30 -7.95 -1.75
C ILE A 555 -10.84 -8.55 -3.07
N ARG A 556 -11.80 -8.90 -3.91
CA ARG A 556 -11.52 -9.20 -5.30
C ARG A 556 -10.93 -7.91 -5.88
N PRO A 557 -9.71 -7.93 -6.46
CA PRO A 557 -9.18 -6.75 -7.12
C PRO A 557 -10.23 -6.24 -8.13
N GLU A 558 -10.35 -4.91 -8.26
CA GLU A 558 -11.33 -4.30 -9.16
C GLU A 558 -11.29 -4.98 -10.53
N GLY A 559 -12.42 -5.53 -10.97
CA GLY A 559 -12.53 -6.28 -12.23
C GLY A 559 -12.54 -7.82 -12.11
N ALA A 560 -12.30 -8.42 -10.95
CA ALA A 560 -12.47 -9.87 -10.80
C ALA A 560 -13.96 -10.29 -10.69
N SER A 561 -14.72 -10.07 -11.76
CA SER A 561 -15.92 -10.87 -12.06
C SER A 561 -15.50 -12.19 -12.71
N VAL A 562 -16.34 -13.21 -12.55
CA VAL A 562 -16.17 -14.60 -13.04
C VAL A 562 -15.34 -14.69 -14.33
N GLY A 563 -14.08 -15.15 -14.22
CA GLY A 563 -13.12 -15.23 -15.32
C GLY A 563 -11.66 -15.30 -14.85
N GLU A 564 -11.29 -16.36 -14.10
CA GLU A 564 -9.98 -16.52 -13.44
C GLU A 564 -8.81 -16.88 -14.38
N GLY A 565 -8.91 -16.60 -15.67
CA GLY A 565 -7.89 -16.99 -16.64
C GLY A 565 -6.71 -16.03 -16.81
N ILE A 566 -6.82 -14.78 -16.33
CA ILE A 566 -5.73 -13.78 -16.41
C ILE A 566 -5.42 -13.25 -15.01
N ARG A 567 -4.13 -13.16 -14.65
CA ARG A 567 -3.67 -12.54 -13.40
C ARG A 567 -2.64 -11.46 -13.72
N LEU A 568 -2.76 -10.32 -13.06
CA LEU A 568 -1.82 -9.20 -13.18
C LEU A 568 -1.16 -8.95 -11.83
N LEU A 569 0.15 -9.13 -11.78
CA LEU A 569 0.99 -9.00 -10.59
C LEU A 569 1.92 -7.79 -10.75
N SER A 570 2.15 -7.04 -9.67
CA SER A 570 3.04 -5.88 -9.68
C SER A 570 4.06 -5.97 -8.55
N THR A 571 5.30 -5.57 -8.84
CA THR A 571 6.40 -5.45 -7.87
C THR A 571 7.01 -4.05 -7.97
N PRO A 572 6.90 -3.19 -6.94
CA PRO A 572 6.15 -3.40 -5.69
C PRO A 572 4.63 -3.48 -5.91
N ALA A 573 3.91 -4.16 -5.01
CA ALA A 573 2.45 -4.22 -5.02
C ALA A 573 1.87 -2.81 -4.91
N ARG A 574 0.85 -2.53 -5.72
CA ARG A 574 0.21 -1.21 -5.81
C ARG A 574 1.27 -0.13 -6.07
N PRO A 575 1.96 -0.18 -7.22
CA PRO A 575 2.95 0.82 -7.54
C PRO A 575 2.28 2.17 -7.71
N THR A 576 2.97 3.23 -7.32
CA THR A 576 2.58 4.59 -7.64
C THR A 576 2.75 4.84 -9.13
N LEU A 577 2.04 5.84 -9.66
CA LEU A 577 2.19 6.30 -11.03
C LEU A 577 3.66 6.61 -11.37
N SER A 578 4.38 7.27 -10.45
CA SER A 578 5.79 7.58 -10.64
C SER A 578 6.67 6.32 -10.60
N GLU A 579 6.41 5.36 -9.70
CA GLU A 579 7.15 4.09 -9.70
C GLU A 579 6.95 3.32 -11.02
N LEU A 580 5.75 3.34 -11.59
CA LEU A 580 5.46 2.75 -12.91
C LEU A 580 6.21 3.48 -14.04
N TRP A 581 6.25 4.81 -13.99
CA TRP A 581 6.88 5.64 -15.03
C TRP A 581 8.41 5.57 -15.05
N ASP A 582 9.02 5.52 -13.85
CA ASP A 582 10.46 5.57 -13.63
C ASP A 582 11.15 4.18 -13.72
N GLU A 583 10.47 3.15 -14.23
CA GLU A 583 10.96 1.74 -14.25
C GLU A 583 11.24 1.15 -12.85
N ARG A 584 10.69 1.76 -11.79
CA ARG A 584 10.81 1.25 -10.41
C ARG A 584 9.77 0.18 -10.08
N ALA A 585 8.74 0.03 -10.93
CA ALA A 585 7.75 -1.03 -10.85
C ALA A 585 7.84 -1.99 -12.05
N GLN A 586 7.76 -3.28 -11.76
CA GLN A 586 7.71 -4.38 -12.72
C GLN A 586 6.33 -5.04 -12.68
N LEU A 587 5.81 -5.43 -13.84
CA LEU A 587 4.56 -6.15 -13.97
C LEU A 587 4.78 -7.53 -14.57
N VAL A 588 4.02 -8.51 -14.10
CA VAL A 588 3.91 -9.85 -14.68
C VAL A 588 2.43 -10.11 -14.96
N ILE A 589 2.11 -10.56 -16.17
CA ILE A 589 0.75 -10.87 -16.59
C ILE A 589 0.69 -12.36 -16.93
N ASP A 590 0.10 -13.14 -16.03
CA ASP A 590 -0.11 -14.57 -16.25
C ASP A 590 -1.41 -14.82 -17.01
N GLY A 591 -1.38 -15.81 -17.88
CA GLY A 591 -2.55 -16.34 -18.57
C GLY A 591 -2.19 -17.59 -19.39
N PRO A 592 -3.12 -18.15 -20.17
CA PRO A 592 -2.87 -19.32 -20.98
C PRO A 592 -1.72 -19.07 -21.96
N ALA A 593 -0.71 -19.94 -21.98
CA ALA A 593 0.47 -19.76 -22.81
C ALA A 593 0.12 -19.67 -24.31
N GLY A 594 0.64 -18.66 -25.01
CA GLY A 594 0.41 -18.39 -26.42
C GLY A 594 -0.94 -17.76 -26.74
N ALA A 595 -1.67 -17.26 -25.74
CA ALA A 595 -2.93 -16.56 -25.93
C ALA A 595 -2.72 -15.06 -26.21
N GLU A 596 -3.28 -14.57 -27.31
CA GLU A 596 -3.36 -13.13 -27.59
C GLU A 596 -4.42 -12.45 -26.71
N ALA A 597 -4.07 -11.33 -26.08
CA ALA A 597 -4.93 -10.51 -25.23
C ALA A 597 -4.74 -9.01 -25.51
N ASP A 598 -5.76 -8.21 -25.20
CA ASP A 598 -5.72 -6.75 -25.34
C ASP A 598 -5.27 -6.11 -24.03
N ILE A 599 -4.26 -5.24 -24.09
CA ILE A 599 -3.87 -4.35 -22.99
C ILE A 599 -4.26 -2.90 -23.32
N GLU A 600 -4.96 -2.26 -22.38
CA GLU A 600 -5.31 -0.84 -22.39
C GLU A 600 -4.63 -0.15 -21.21
N VAL A 601 -3.92 0.94 -21.50
CA VAL A 601 -3.28 1.80 -20.50
C VAL A 601 -3.90 3.19 -20.60
N SER A 602 -4.57 3.63 -19.54
CA SER A 602 -5.27 4.90 -19.48
C SER A 602 -4.67 5.81 -18.41
N LEU A 603 -4.18 6.99 -18.79
CA LEU A 603 -3.90 8.08 -17.85
C LEU A 603 -5.20 8.78 -17.51
N ARG A 604 -5.48 8.91 -16.21
CA ARG A 604 -6.68 9.54 -15.69
C ARG A 604 -6.31 10.86 -15.01
N GLY A 605 -7.07 11.89 -15.34
CA GLY A 605 -6.94 13.20 -14.71
C GLY A 605 -7.64 13.26 -13.35
N GLU A 606 -7.71 14.47 -12.82
CA GLU A 606 -8.20 14.80 -11.46
C GLU A 606 -9.64 14.37 -11.15
N HIS A 607 -10.52 14.30 -12.14
CA HIS A 607 -11.93 13.90 -11.97
C HIS A 607 -12.17 12.44 -12.43
N GLY A 608 -11.10 11.64 -12.56
CA GLY A 608 -11.17 10.25 -13.05
C GLY A 608 -11.44 10.10 -14.55
N GLN A 609 -11.54 11.21 -15.29
CA GLN A 609 -11.69 11.21 -16.74
C GLN A 609 -10.40 10.73 -17.42
N SER A 610 -10.53 10.00 -18.52
CA SER A 610 -9.35 9.65 -19.32
C SER A 610 -8.81 10.86 -20.06
N ILE A 611 -7.52 11.14 -19.89
CA ILE A 611 -6.80 12.21 -20.59
C ILE A 611 -5.93 11.65 -21.72
N ALA A 612 -5.46 10.40 -21.60
CA ALA A 612 -4.80 9.66 -22.67
C ALA A 612 -5.03 8.16 -22.52
N ASP A 613 -5.31 7.48 -23.63
CA ASP A 613 -5.48 6.03 -23.69
C ASP A 613 -4.53 5.44 -24.74
N LEU A 614 -3.93 4.30 -24.42
CA LEU A 614 -3.13 3.52 -25.35
C LEU A 614 -3.57 2.06 -25.31
N ARG A 615 -3.87 1.49 -26.47
CA ARG A 615 -4.26 0.08 -26.61
C ARG A 615 -3.24 -0.68 -27.46
N ARG A 616 -2.89 -1.89 -27.03
CA ARG A 616 -1.98 -2.80 -27.76
C ARG A 616 -2.43 -4.25 -27.58
N SER A 617 -2.03 -5.10 -28.53
CA SER A 617 -2.15 -6.56 -28.38
C SER A 617 -0.86 -7.10 -27.74
N ILE A 618 -0.99 -8.09 -26.87
CA ILE A 618 0.09 -8.79 -26.17
C ILE A 618 -0.12 -10.30 -26.19
N ASP A 619 0.98 -11.06 -26.20
CA ASP A 619 0.97 -12.51 -26.02
C ASP A 619 1.17 -12.88 -24.55
N LEU A 620 0.30 -13.75 -24.03
CA LEU A 620 0.39 -14.24 -22.65
C LEU A 620 1.26 -15.51 -22.55
N PRO A 621 2.03 -15.69 -21.46
CA PRO A 621 2.26 -14.74 -20.36
C PRO A 621 3.25 -13.62 -20.73
N VAL A 622 3.12 -12.47 -20.05
CA VAL A 622 4.07 -11.35 -20.14
C VAL A 622 4.96 -11.35 -18.89
N ASP A 623 6.27 -11.50 -19.09
CA ASP A 623 7.28 -11.44 -18.03
C ASP A 623 7.86 -10.02 -17.83
N GLU A 624 8.80 -9.88 -16.89
CA GLU A 624 9.40 -8.58 -16.53
C GLU A 624 10.16 -7.91 -17.71
N GLU A 625 10.81 -8.70 -18.56
CA GLU A 625 11.59 -8.19 -19.70
C GLU A 625 10.67 -7.71 -20.83
N ALA A 626 9.63 -8.50 -21.14
CA ALA A 626 8.60 -8.13 -22.08
C ALA A 626 7.84 -6.88 -21.62
N TRP A 627 7.50 -6.80 -20.32
CA TRP A 627 6.90 -5.61 -19.72
C TRP A 627 7.80 -4.37 -19.85
N THR A 628 9.09 -4.49 -19.53
CA THR A 628 10.04 -3.36 -19.63
C THR A 628 10.10 -2.79 -21.05
N THR A 629 10.07 -3.67 -22.07
CA THR A 629 10.04 -3.26 -23.47
C THR A 629 8.72 -2.57 -23.84
N LEU A 630 7.59 -3.11 -23.39
CA LEU A 630 6.27 -2.53 -23.59
C LEU A 630 6.14 -1.15 -22.93
N ALA A 631 6.59 -1.01 -21.69
CA ALA A 631 6.58 0.24 -20.93
C ALA A 631 7.46 1.33 -21.57
N LYS A 632 8.62 0.96 -22.14
CA LYS A 632 9.44 1.88 -22.94
C LYS A 632 8.71 2.35 -24.19
N ALA A 633 7.98 1.47 -24.86
CA ALA A 633 7.20 1.82 -26.05
C ALA A 633 5.99 2.72 -25.71
N ILE A 634 5.34 2.51 -24.57
CA ILE A 634 4.25 3.37 -24.05
C ILE A 634 4.78 4.78 -23.78
N ARG A 635 5.91 4.92 -23.07
CA ARG A 635 6.50 6.23 -22.71
C ARG A 635 7.00 7.04 -23.91
N LYS A 636 7.35 6.38 -25.01
CA LYS A 636 7.75 7.06 -26.26
C LYS A 636 6.57 7.66 -27.03
N ASP A 637 5.33 7.31 -26.69
CA ASP A 637 4.17 7.93 -27.30
C ASP A 637 4.02 9.38 -26.83
N HIS A 638 4.05 10.34 -27.77
CA HIS A 638 4.08 11.76 -27.44
C HIS A 638 2.80 12.24 -26.77
N ARG A 639 1.63 11.70 -27.17
CA ARG A 639 0.34 12.05 -26.56
C ARG A 639 0.28 11.54 -25.12
N PHE A 640 0.78 10.33 -24.89
CA PHE A 640 0.83 9.74 -23.56
C PHE A 640 1.83 10.44 -22.65
N SER A 641 3.01 10.80 -23.16
CA SER A 641 4.03 11.55 -22.44
C SER A 641 3.59 12.96 -22.08
N ASP A 642 2.92 13.68 -22.99
CA ASP A 642 2.42 15.03 -22.72
C ASP A 642 1.30 15.05 -21.67
N ALA A 643 0.53 13.96 -21.55
CA ALA A 643 -0.55 13.84 -20.58
C ALA A 643 -0.08 13.39 -19.17
N TYR A 644 1.16 12.92 -19.02
CA TYR A 644 1.65 12.36 -17.76
C TYR A 644 1.60 13.36 -16.59
N ASP A 645 2.04 14.60 -16.80
CA ASP A 645 2.14 15.61 -15.73
C ASP A 645 0.77 16.03 -15.16
N ASP A 646 -0.27 15.89 -15.99
CA ASP A 646 -1.66 16.17 -15.62
C ASP A 646 -2.40 14.93 -15.10
N ALA A 647 -1.79 13.75 -15.17
CA ALA A 647 -2.36 12.51 -14.68
C ALA A 647 -2.26 12.39 -13.15
N GLU A 648 -3.38 12.04 -12.52
CA GLU A 648 -3.43 11.68 -11.09
C GLU A 648 -3.35 10.16 -10.89
N SER A 649 -3.71 9.36 -11.90
CA SER A 649 -3.53 7.90 -11.88
C SER A 649 -3.33 7.32 -13.27
N CYS A 650 -2.80 6.10 -13.33
CA CYS A 650 -2.74 5.26 -14.52
C CYS A 650 -3.51 3.96 -14.25
N VAL A 651 -4.39 3.59 -15.15
CA VAL A 651 -5.16 2.33 -15.09
C VAL A 651 -4.68 1.43 -16.21
N ILE A 652 -4.19 0.26 -15.86
CA ILE A 652 -3.77 -0.79 -16.80
C ILE A 652 -4.83 -1.88 -16.76
N THR A 653 -5.45 -2.17 -17.89
CA THR A 653 -6.45 -3.25 -18.02
C THR A 653 -5.98 -4.23 -19.07
N VAL A 654 -6.03 -5.52 -18.76
CA VAL A 654 -5.77 -6.61 -19.69
C VAL A 654 -7.04 -7.43 -19.81
N ALA A 655 -7.51 -7.68 -21.02
CA ALA A 655 -8.73 -8.44 -21.24
C ALA A 655 -8.60 -9.41 -22.43
N ARG A 656 -9.24 -10.57 -22.28
CA ARG A 656 -9.44 -11.54 -23.37
C ARG A 656 -10.79 -12.23 -23.23
N ALA A 657 -11.60 -12.15 -24.27
CA ALA A 657 -12.90 -12.82 -24.31
C ALA A 657 -12.75 -14.33 -24.07
N GLY A 658 -13.58 -14.89 -23.17
CA GLY A 658 -13.58 -16.32 -22.82
C GLY A 658 -12.46 -16.77 -21.88
N VAL A 659 -11.51 -15.90 -21.51
CA VAL A 659 -10.46 -16.21 -20.52
C VAL A 659 -10.63 -15.39 -19.26
N GLY A 660 -10.82 -14.07 -19.39
CA GLY A 660 -10.97 -13.17 -18.26
C GLY A 660 -10.39 -11.79 -18.52
N PHE A 661 -10.31 -10.99 -17.47
CA PHE A 661 -9.62 -9.70 -17.48
C PHE A 661 -9.02 -9.39 -16.12
N ALA A 662 -8.03 -8.50 -16.09
CA ALA A 662 -7.37 -8.03 -14.89
C ALA A 662 -7.06 -6.53 -15.01
N THR A 663 -7.20 -5.79 -13.91
CA THR A 663 -6.94 -4.34 -13.87
C THR A 663 -6.00 -3.99 -12.73
N LEU A 664 -5.12 -3.03 -12.97
CA LEU A 664 -4.22 -2.42 -12.00
C LEU A 664 -4.32 -0.90 -12.07
N THR A 665 -4.64 -0.27 -10.94
CA THR A 665 -4.65 1.19 -10.79
C THR A 665 -3.40 1.64 -10.04
N CYS A 666 -2.64 2.54 -10.65
CA CYS A 666 -1.41 3.12 -10.12
C CYS A 666 -1.63 4.61 -9.87
N GLU A 667 -1.74 5.03 -8.61
CA GLU A 667 -1.97 6.43 -8.28
C GLU A 667 -0.69 7.21 -8.12
N ARG A 668 -0.70 8.49 -8.46
CA ARG A 668 0.42 9.39 -8.16
C ARG A 668 0.60 9.60 -6.66
N GLY A 669 -0.49 9.51 -5.89
CA GLY A 669 -0.53 9.74 -4.47
C GLY A 669 -0.57 11.22 -4.07
N PHE A 670 -0.75 11.50 -2.78
CA PHE A 670 -0.75 12.87 -2.26
C PHE A 670 0.68 13.38 -2.05
N GLN A 671 1.02 14.47 -2.73
CA GLN A 671 2.23 15.26 -2.49
C GLN A 671 1.82 16.63 -1.94
N PRO A 672 2.32 17.05 -0.75
CA PRO A 672 2.02 18.36 -0.16
C PRO A 672 2.47 19.53 -1.05
N LEU A 673 3.58 19.34 -1.76
CA LEU A 673 4.10 20.26 -2.78
C LEU A 673 4.31 19.46 -4.06
N ARG A 674 3.83 19.96 -5.20
CA ARG A 674 4.05 19.33 -6.50
C ARG A 674 4.26 20.38 -7.59
N TRP A 675 5.19 20.13 -8.49
CA TRP A 675 5.34 20.96 -9.68
C TRP A 675 4.54 20.37 -10.86
N ARG A 676 3.94 21.24 -11.67
CA ARG A 676 3.25 20.87 -12.92
C ARG A 676 3.76 21.73 -14.06
N PHE A 677 3.86 21.16 -15.25
CA PHE A 677 4.13 21.93 -16.45
C PHE A 677 2.84 22.43 -17.08
N ALA A 678 2.88 23.64 -17.61
CA ALA A 678 1.86 24.22 -18.46
C ALA A 678 2.55 24.74 -19.73
N ARG A 679 1.93 24.52 -20.90
CA ARG A 679 2.42 25.08 -22.17
C ARG A 679 1.59 26.31 -22.53
N SER A 680 2.25 27.40 -22.89
CA SER A 680 1.60 28.54 -23.52
C SER A 680 1.18 28.20 -24.95
N HIS A 681 0.32 29.02 -25.54
CA HIS A 681 -0.10 28.86 -26.94
C HIS A 681 1.09 28.94 -27.92
N GLU A 682 2.16 29.64 -27.53
CA GLU A 682 3.41 29.80 -28.29
C GLU A 682 4.41 28.65 -28.06
N GLY A 683 4.04 27.63 -27.27
CA GLY A 683 4.88 26.46 -26.99
C GLY A 683 5.92 26.67 -25.88
N HIS A 684 5.88 27.80 -25.17
CA HIS A 684 6.74 28.01 -24.00
C HIS A 684 6.23 27.19 -22.82
N VAL A 685 7.14 26.46 -22.17
CA VAL A 685 6.82 25.68 -20.97
C VAL A 685 6.99 26.57 -19.74
N HIS A 686 6.00 26.53 -18.85
CA HIS A 686 6.04 27.16 -17.53
C HIS A 686 5.80 26.10 -16.46
N ALA A 687 6.55 26.16 -15.36
CA ALA A 687 6.31 25.35 -14.18
C ALA A 687 5.43 26.09 -13.19
N ARG A 688 4.40 25.42 -12.70
CA ARG A 688 3.48 25.92 -11.67
C ARG A 688 3.59 25.05 -10.43
N LEU A 689 3.71 25.69 -9.27
CA LEU A 689 3.68 25.00 -7.98
C LEU A 689 2.23 24.78 -7.56
N VAL A 690 1.87 23.52 -7.35
CA VAL A 690 0.69 23.10 -6.61
C VAL A 690 1.10 23.00 -5.13
N ASP A 691 0.72 24.02 -4.36
CA ASP A 691 0.96 24.08 -2.92
C ASP A 691 -0.30 23.64 -2.16
N ARG A 692 -0.22 22.46 -1.54
CA ARG A 692 -1.27 21.85 -0.71
C ARG A 692 -0.94 21.92 0.78
N THR A 693 -0.08 22.86 1.19
CA THR A 693 0.30 23.11 2.60
C THR A 693 -0.40 24.33 3.19
N ASP A 694 -0.37 24.49 4.52
CA ASP A 694 -1.03 25.59 5.27
C ASP A 694 -0.58 26.99 4.83
N GLY A 695 0.40 27.12 3.91
CA GLY A 695 0.70 28.31 3.13
C GLY A 695 1.60 29.34 3.82
N ASP A 696 1.79 29.26 5.13
CA ASP A 696 2.49 30.29 5.90
C ASP A 696 4.03 30.18 5.88
N ALA A 697 4.60 29.13 5.25
CA ALA A 697 6.06 28.89 5.26
C ALA A 697 6.65 28.39 3.93
N THR A 698 5.89 28.43 2.83
CA THR A 698 6.38 27.92 1.55
C THR A 698 7.43 28.85 0.95
N THR A 699 8.58 28.31 0.59
CA THR A 699 9.65 29.03 -0.13
C THR A 699 9.86 28.39 -1.48
N VAL A 700 10.12 29.22 -2.50
CA VAL A 700 10.43 28.78 -3.86
C VAL A 700 11.76 29.35 -4.31
N GLU A 701 12.64 28.49 -4.77
CA GLU A 701 13.99 28.82 -5.23
C GLU A 701 14.18 28.27 -6.64
N PHE A 702 14.86 29.06 -7.48
CA PHE A 702 15.30 28.66 -8.80
C PHE A 702 16.83 28.60 -8.85
N TYR A 703 17.38 27.55 -9.47
CA TYR A 703 18.81 27.35 -9.68
C TYR A 703 19.07 27.24 -11.19
N ASP A 704 19.88 28.18 -11.70
CA ASP A 704 20.25 28.19 -13.11
C ASP A 704 21.31 27.11 -13.40
N VAL A 705 21.23 26.46 -14.57
CA VAL A 705 22.22 25.44 -14.98
C VAL A 705 23.66 25.98 -15.08
N GLN A 706 23.83 27.28 -15.31
CA GLN A 706 25.12 27.95 -15.32
C GLN A 706 25.64 28.25 -13.91
N SER A 707 24.77 28.37 -12.92
CA SER A 707 25.13 28.65 -11.52
C SER A 707 24.37 27.71 -10.58
N PRO A 708 24.63 26.39 -10.65
CA PRO A 708 23.75 25.36 -10.08
C PRO A 708 23.70 25.33 -8.54
N THR A 709 24.54 26.13 -7.88
CA THR A 709 24.63 26.23 -6.41
C THR A 709 23.98 27.50 -5.85
N VAL A 710 23.69 28.49 -6.70
CA VAL A 710 23.16 29.80 -6.29
C VAL A 710 21.64 29.78 -6.39
N ALA A 711 20.97 29.97 -5.24
CA ALA A 711 19.52 30.05 -5.17
C ALA A 711 19.03 31.45 -5.56
N VAL A 712 18.06 31.51 -6.47
CA VAL A 712 17.33 32.73 -6.81
C VAL A 712 15.90 32.60 -6.27
N PRO A 713 15.52 33.35 -5.22
CA PRO A 713 14.17 33.31 -4.67
C PRO A 713 13.12 33.68 -5.73
N ARG A 714 11.99 32.97 -5.73
CA ARG A 714 10.84 33.26 -6.59
C ARG A 714 9.58 33.44 -5.75
N PRO A 715 8.65 34.31 -6.18
CA PRO A 715 7.38 34.49 -5.48
C PRO A 715 6.54 33.21 -5.54
N VAL A 716 5.96 32.83 -4.41
CA VAL A 716 5.04 31.69 -4.30
C VAL A 716 3.79 31.99 -5.13
N GLY A 717 3.34 31.00 -5.92
CA GLY A 717 2.15 31.10 -6.76
C GLY A 717 2.36 31.73 -8.14
N ALA A 718 3.56 32.22 -8.46
CA ALA A 718 3.90 32.66 -9.81
C ALA A 718 4.36 31.47 -10.68
N ASP A 719 3.93 31.48 -11.94
CA ASP A 719 4.44 30.54 -12.94
C ASP A 719 5.90 30.86 -13.27
N ILE A 720 6.76 29.84 -13.30
CA ILE A 720 8.18 29.95 -13.61
C ILE A 720 8.39 29.49 -15.06
N SER A 721 8.66 30.44 -15.96
CA SER A 721 9.01 30.11 -17.35
C SER A 721 10.30 29.31 -17.43
N ALA A 722 10.27 28.18 -18.16
CA ALA A 722 11.44 27.35 -18.42
C ALA A 722 12.43 28.10 -19.34
N PRO A 723 13.66 28.37 -18.88
CA PRO A 723 14.70 28.89 -19.76
C PRO A 723 15.02 27.90 -20.89
N PRO A 724 15.64 28.33 -22.00
CA PRO A 724 16.00 27.44 -23.11
C PRO A 724 16.87 26.24 -22.69
N ARG A 725 17.71 26.42 -21.66
CA ARG A 725 18.54 25.36 -21.08
C ARG A 725 17.88 24.65 -19.90
N GLY A 726 16.62 24.89 -19.59
CA GLY A 726 16.01 24.39 -18.35
C GLY A 726 16.58 25.08 -17.11
N GLY A 727 16.54 24.37 -15.98
CA GLY A 727 16.95 24.86 -14.66
C GLY A 727 16.25 24.06 -13.56
N LEU A 728 16.69 24.17 -12.31
CA LEU A 728 16.08 23.46 -11.19
C LEU A 728 15.17 24.40 -10.41
N VAL A 729 13.93 23.99 -10.18
CA VAL A 729 13.01 24.65 -9.24
C VAL A 729 12.87 23.81 -7.98
N VAL A 730 12.90 24.46 -6.82
CA VAL A 730 12.76 23.81 -5.51
C VAL A 730 11.72 24.57 -4.71
N ALA A 731 10.72 23.87 -4.20
CA ALA A 731 9.75 24.38 -3.23
C ALA A 731 9.95 23.67 -1.89
N ARG A 732 9.89 24.40 -0.78
CA ARG A 732 9.97 23.84 0.59
C ARG A 732 8.90 24.42 1.49
N ALA A 733 8.25 23.58 2.30
CA ALA A 733 7.28 23.97 3.31
C ALA A 733 7.34 22.98 4.50
N GLY A 734 7.87 23.41 5.64
CA GLY A 734 8.14 22.51 6.77
C GLY A 734 9.08 21.38 6.37
N ASP A 735 8.67 20.12 6.61
CA ASP A 735 9.41 18.92 6.20
C ASP A 735 9.16 18.51 4.74
N ALA A 736 8.20 19.14 4.05
CA ALA A 736 7.89 18.85 2.65
C ALA A 736 8.83 19.62 1.71
N SER A 737 9.33 18.92 0.69
CA SER A 737 10.18 19.47 -0.37
C SER A 737 9.77 18.89 -1.72
N ALA A 738 9.66 19.73 -2.73
CA ALA A 738 9.44 19.31 -4.12
C ALA A 738 10.46 19.99 -5.02
N SER A 739 11.21 19.19 -5.78
CA SER A 739 12.24 19.65 -6.70
C SER A 739 12.01 19.06 -8.09
N LEU A 740 12.08 19.89 -9.11
CA LEU A 740 11.83 19.52 -10.51
C LEU A 740 12.83 20.22 -11.42
N ILE A 741 13.37 19.50 -12.41
CA ILE A 741 14.17 20.12 -13.47
C ILE A 741 13.26 20.55 -14.61
N LEU A 742 13.35 21.81 -15.02
CA LEU A 742 12.58 22.38 -16.12
C LEU A 742 13.08 21.81 -17.46
N PRO A 743 12.18 21.49 -18.41
CA PRO A 743 12.55 20.95 -19.71
C PRO A 743 13.35 21.97 -20.51
N THR A 744 14.14 21.44 -21.42
CA THR A 744 14.93 22.23 -22.36
C THR A 744 14.10 22.63 -23.58
N GLN A 745 14.62 23.57 -24.37
CA GLN A 745 14.12 23.85 -25.71
C GLN A 745 15.14 23.31 -26.73
N PRO A 746 14.97 22.09 -27.27
CA PRO A 746 15.99 21.41 -28.07
C PRO A 746 16.52 22.26 -29.22
N ASN A 747 15.64 22.93 -29.98
CA ASN A 747 16.03 23.77 -31.11
C ASN A 747 16.88 24.98 -30.70
N ALA A 748 16.59 25.57 -29.53
CA ALA A 748 17.38 26.68 -29.00
C ALA A 748 18.71 26.17 -28.43
N LEU A 749 18.72 24.98 -27.80
CA LEU A 749 19.90 24.37 -27.22
C LEU A 749 20.98 24.07 -28.26
N LEU A 750 20.59 23.58 -29.45
CA LEU A 750 21.49 23.26 -30.56
C LEU A 750 22.27 24.49 -31.09
N GLN A 751 21.75 25.70 -30.86
CA GLN A 751 22.38 26.96 -31.27
C GLN A 751 23.27 27.58 -30.18
N GLN A 752 23.40 26.93 -29.03
CA GLN A 752 24.14 27.44 -27.89
C GLN A 752 25.43 26.65 -27.62
N PRO A 753 26.46 27.28 -27.02
CA PRO A 753 27.71 26.59 -26.70
C PRO A 753 27.51 25.45 -25.69
N ALA A 754 28.50 24.55 -25.57
CA ALA A 754 28.45 23.50 -24.54
C ALA A 754 28.28 24.10 -23.12
N LEU A 755 27.44 23.47 -22.29
CA LEU A 755 27.18 23.91 -20.93
C LEU A 755 28.46 23.80 -20.09
N ARG A 756 28.81 24.87 -19.37
CA ARG A 756 29.91 24.89 -18.39
C ARG A 756 29.42 25.51 -17.09
N PRO A 757 28.95 24.70 -16.12
CA PRO A 757 28.44 25.22 -14.87
C PRO A 757 29.55 25.91 -14.05
N ALA A 758 29.29 27.10 -13.54
CA ALA A 758 30.15 27.82 -12.63
C ALA A 758 29.85 27.41 -11.19
N VAL A 759 30.73 26.61 -10.60
CA VAL A 759 30.62 26.16 -9.21
C VAL A 759 31.69 26.85 -8.35
N PRO A 760 31.31 27.57 -7.29
CA PRO A 760 32.27 28.24 -6.41
C PRO A 760 33.20 27.24 -5.70
N THR A 761 34.50 27.57 -5.64
CA THR A 761 35.54 26.75 -4.99
C THR A 761 36.45 27.58 -4.06
N ALA A 762 36.02 28.80 -3.72
CA ALA A 762 36.81 29.73 -2.91
C ALA A 762 36.89 29.31 -1.43
N GLY A 763 35.82 28.74 -0.90
CA GLY A 763 35.77 28.19 0.44
C GLY A 763 36.46 26.82 0.50
N ARG A 764 37.35 26.62 1.48
CA ARG A 764 38.05 25.35 1.73
C ARG A 764 37.69 24.74 3.10
N THR A 765 36.47 24.99 3.55
CA THR A 765 35.98 24.50 4.84
C THR A 765 35.11 23.27 4.65
N LEU A 766 34.91 22.52 5.74
CA LEU A 766 33.95 21.42 5.80
C LEU A 766 32.55 21.85 5.36
N THR A 767 32.14 23.06 5.78
CA THR A 767 30.84 23.65 5.42
C THR A 767 30.69 23.81 3.92
N ASP A 768 31.74 24.22 3.22
CA ASP A 768 31.71 24.41 1.76
C ASP A 768 31.53 23.06 1.04
N VAL A 769 32.25 22.02 1.47
CA VAL A 769 32.09 20.67 0.92
C VAL A 769 30.67 20.15 1.17
N ARG A 770 30.12 20.36 2.37
CA ARG A 770 28.74 19.97 2.69
C ARG A 770 27.72 20.71 1.83
N GLN A 771 27.88 22.01 1.61
CA GLN A 771 26.99 22.77 0.72
C GLN A 771 27.02 22.24 -0.73
N LEU A 772 28.19 21.79 -1.21
CA LEU A 772 28.30 21.15 -2.53
C LEU A 772 27.68 19.75 -2.55
N VAL A 773 27.82 18.96 -1.48
CA VAL A 773 27.11 17.68 -1.32
C VAL A 773 25.59 17.89 -1.36
N ASP A 774 25.08 18.87 -0.62
CA ASP A 774 23.66 19.25 -0.62
C ASP A 774 23.21 19.74 -2.01
N ALA A 775 24.03 20.55 -2.69
CA ALA A 775 23.76 20.98 -4.05
C ALA A 775 23.68 19.81 -5.04
N HIS A 776 24.64 18.88 -4.98
CA HIS A 776 24.61 17.68 -5.80
C HIS A 776 23.34 16.85 -5.55
N ALA A 777 22.97 16.66 -4.28
CA ALA A 777 21.77 15.92 -3.92
C ALA A 777 20.48 16.60 -4.43
N ARG A 778 20.38 17.93 -4.38
CA ARG A 778 19.23 18.67 -4.91
C ARG A 778 19.01 18.43 -6.40
N TRP A 779 20.07 18.43 -7.20
CA TRP A 779 19.96 18.16 -8.64
C TRP A 779 19.69 16.68 -8.92
N LEU A 780 20.35 15.77 -8.20
CA LEU A 780 20.22 14.32 -8.39
C LEU A 780 18.81 13.80 -8.05
N ASN A 781 18.21 14.32 -6.98
CA ASN A 781 16.91 13.86 -6.48
C ASN A 781 15.72 14.64 -7.06
N ALA A 782 15.95 15.59 -7.97
CA ALA A 782 14.88 16.34 -8.61
C ALA A 782 14.10 15.45 -9.58
N GLU A 783 12.78 15.62 -9.62
CA GLU A 783 11.93 14.99 -10.62
C GLU A 783 12.37 15.44 -12.01
N LEU A 784 12.36 14.49 -12.96
CA LEU A 784 12.79 14.71 -14.33
C LEU A 784 11.57 14.76 -15.25
N PRO A 785 11.49 15.73 -16.17
CA PRO A 785 10.50 15.73 -17.24
C PRO A 785 10.84 14.62 -18.24
N ALA A 786 9.90 14.30 -19.12
CA ALA A 786 10.14 13.41 -20.27
C ALA A 786 10.97 14.11 -21.38
N ASP A 787 12.17 14.57 -21.04
CA ASP A 787 13.13 15.25 -21.93
C ASP A 787 14.55 14.66 -21.75
N ALA A 788 15.08 14.03 -22.81
CA ALA A 788 16.39 13.38 -22.79
C ALA A 788 17.56 14.37 -22.60
N PHE A 789 17.44 15.63 -23.01
CA PHE A 789 18.50 16.63 -22.83
C PHE A 789 18.67 17.02 -21.36
N VAL A 790 17.61 16.89 -20.56
CA VAL A 790 17.65 17.18 -19.12
C VAL A 790 18.52 16.18 -18.38
N VAL A 791 18.45 14.89 -18.73
CA VAL A 791 19.29 13.84 -18.14
C VAL A 791 20.77 14.15 -18.37
N TYR A 792 21.13 14.52 -19.61
CA TYR A 792 22.49 14.93 -19.95
C TYR A 792 22.94 16.16 -19.14
N GLN A 793 22.10 17.19 -19.01
CA GLN A 793 22.46 18.38 -18.24
C GLN A 793 22.61 18.10 -16.74
N GLN A 794 21.75 17.27 -16.16
CA GLN A 794 21.85 16.84 -14.77
C GLN A 794 23.21 16.15 -14.51
N GLN A 795 23.64 15.28 -15.43
CA GLN A 795 24.95 14.63 -15.36
C GLN A 795 26.10 15.65 -15.42
N VAL A 796 26.08 16.57 -16.39
CA VAL A 796 27.10 17.63 -16.53
C VAL A 796 27.19 18.51 -15.27
N ILE A 797 26.06 18.82 -14.64
CA ILE A 797 26.00 19.59 -13.40
C ILE A 797 26.56 18.78 -12.23
N GLY A 798 26.16 17.51 -12.10
CA GLY A 798 26.68 16.60 -11.07
C GLY A 798 28.21 16.46 -11.15
N ASP A 799 28.74 16.26 -12.35
CA ASP A 799 30.18 16.16 -12.60
C ASP A 799 30.92 17.47 -12.31
N ALA A 800 30.32 18.63 -12.61
CA ALA A 800 30.88 19.93 -12.27
C ALA A 800 30.94 20.16 -10.74
N ILE A 801 29.93 19.72 -10.00
CA ILE A 801 29.92 19.81 -8.53
C ILE A 801 30.94 18.84 -7.91
N ALA A 802 31.05 17.61 -8.42
CA ALA A 802 32.07 16.65 -7.98
C ALA A 802 33.50 17.16 -8.28
N CYS A 803 33.70 17.79 -9.44
CA CYS A 803 34.95 18.47 -9.80
C CYS A 803 35.29 19.62 -8.84
N ALA A 804 34.29 20.40 -8.41
CA ALA A 804 34.46 21.46 -7.42
C ALA A 804 34.86 20.91 -6.04
N ILE A 805 34.25 19.82 -5.58
CA ILE A 805 34.68 19.11 -4.36
C ILE A 805 36.13 18.64 -4.49
N GLY A 806 36.49 18.08 -5.66
CA GLY A 806 37.87 17.67 -5.93
C GLY A 806 38.88 18.83 -5.95
N THR A 807 38.43 20.02 -6.35
CA THR A 807 39.23 21.25 -6.29
C THR A 807 39.44 21.73 -4.86
N ILE A 808 38.47 21.53 -3.96
CA ILE A 808 38.56 21.90 -2.54
C ILE A 808 39.46 20.93 -1.77
N ILE A 809 39.25 19.62 -1.94
CA ILE A 809 39.93 18.59 -1.14
C ILE A 809 41.29 18.21 -1.74
N GLY A 810 41.39 18.06 -3.06
CA GLY A 810 42.51 17.38 -3.73
C GLY A 810 43.87 18.12 -3.72
N GLY A 811 43.92 19.37 -3.26
CA GLY A 811 45.14 20.17 -3.25
C GLY A 811 45.59 20.66 -4.64
N SER A 812 46.60 21.54 -4.67
CA SER A 812 46.96 22.32 -5.87
C SER A 812 47.28 21.49 -7.12
N HIS A 813 47.89 20.32 -6.95
CA HIS A 813 48.27 19.47 -8.07
C HIS A 813 47.07 18.73 -8.67
N TRP A 814 46.12 18.25 -7.84
CA TRP A 814 44.89 17.64 -8.33
C TRP A 814 43.92 18.65 -8.94
N VAL A 815 43.90 19.88 -8.43
CA VAL A 815 43.13 20.99 -9.03
C VAL A 815 43.50 21.21 -10.50
N ALA A 816 44.77 21.05 -10.86
CA ALA A 816 45.20 21.17 -12.26
C ALA A 816 44.63 20.04 -13.13
N ILE A 817 44.56 18.81 -12.59
CA ILE A 817 43.94 17.66 -13.25
C ILE A 817 42.43 17.87 -13.42
N GLU A 818 41.70 18.25 -12.37
CA GLU A 818 40.25 18.51 -12.45
C GLU A 818 39.92 19.57 -13.53
N ARG A 819 40.74 20.61 -13.67
CA ARG A 819 40.59 21.62 -14.74
C ARG A 819 40.85 21.07 -16.15
N LYS A 820 41.77 20.11 -16.29
CA LYS A 820 42.03 19.42 -17.56
C LYS A 820 40.89 18.47 -17.90
N VAL A 821 40.43 17.68 -16.94
CA VAL A 821 39.29 16.75 -17.08
C VAL A 821 38.04 17.49 -17.54
N ALA A 822 37.71 18.62 -16.92
CA ALA A 822 36.55 19.45 -17.30
C ALA A 822 36.61 20.03 -18.73
N ARG A 823 37.76 19.93 -19.42
CA ARG A 823 37.97 20.44 -20.78
C ARG A 823 38.36 19.36 -21.78
N ALA A 824 38.57 18.12 -21.33
CA ALA A 824 39.04 17.04 -22.17
C ALA A 824 37.92 16.57 -23.11
N GLN A 825 38.27 16.21 -24.35
CA GLN A 825 37.36 15.49 -25.25
C GLN A 825 37.29 14.01 -24.88
N ASP A 826 38.43 13.43 -24.50
CA ASP A 826 38.53 12.07 -23.96
C ASP A 826 39.31 12.12 -22.63
N VAL A 827 38.69 11.60 -21.57
CA VAL A 827 39.28 11.55 -20.22
C VAL A 827 40.35 10.45 -20.13
N ALA A 828 40.31 9.44 -21.00
CA ALA A 828 41.28 8.35 -21.04
C ALA A 828 42.70 8.85 -21.33
N ASP A 829 42.85 9.93 -22.11
CA ASP A 829 44.14 10.54 -22.43
C ASP A 829 44.86 11.11 -21.19
N LEU A 830 44.11 11.39 -20.12
CA LEU A 830 44.64 11.99 -18.88
C LEU A 830 45.04 10.95 -17.83
N LEU A 831 44.79 9.64 -18.04
CA LEU A 831 44.99 8.60 -17.02
C LEU A 831 46.41 8.58 -16.43
N ALA A 832 47.43 8.72 -17.27
CA ALA A 832 48.82 8.75 -16.82
C ALA A 832 49.14 9.99 -15.96
N GLU A 833 48.58 11.15 -16.32
CA GLU A 833 48.71 12.37 -15.52
C GLU A 833 47.95 12.27 -14.19
N MET A 834 46.75 11.66 -14.19
CA MET A 834 45.98 11.42 -12.97
C MET A 834 46.74 10.51 -12.01
N GLN A 835 47.33 9.41 -12.50
CA GLN A 835 48.14 8.49 -11.70
C GLN A 835 49.30 9.21 -11.02
N GLN A 836 50.01 10.07 -11.76
CA GLN A 836 51.11 10.87 -11.20
C GLN A 836 50.63 11.87 -10.15
N ALA A 837 49.39 12.35 -10.27
CA ALA A 837 48.85 13.37 -9.39
C ALA A 837 48.32 12.87 -8.04
N VAL A 838 48.17 11.55 -7.87
CA VAL A 838 47.68 10.94 -6.61
C VAL A 838 48.63 11.24 -5.44
N GLY A 839 49.95 11.20 -5.62
CA GLY A 839 50.90 11.57 -4.58
C GLY A 839 52.38 11.40 -4.95
N ILE A 840 53.26 11.97 -4.12
CA ILE A 840 54.69 12.09 -4.41
C ILE A 840 55.58 11.07 -3.70
N SER A 841 55.15 10.51 -2.56
CA SER A 841 55.91 9.50 -1.84
C SER A 841 55.88 8.16 -2.58
N THR A 842 56.88 7.30 -2.35
CA THR A 842 56.93 5.96 -2.96
C THR A 842 55.65 5.19 -2.68
N SER A 843 55.19 5.18 -1.42
CA SER A 843 53.94 4.53 -1.01
C SER A 843 52.70 5.07 -1.73
N HIS A 844 52.62 6.38 -2.03
CA HIS A 844 51.48 6.92 -2.79
C HIS A 844 51.53 6.55 -4.27
N LYS A 845 52.73 6.45 -4.85
CA LYS A 845 52.92 6.02 -6.25
C LYS A 845 52.60 4.54 -6.41
N ASP A 846 52.93 3.71 -5.42
CA ASP A 846 52.58 2.28 -5.41
C ASP A 846 51.05 2.11 -5.37
N LEU A 847 50.35 2.87 -4.52
CA LEU A 847 48.89 2.92 -4.48
C LEU A 847 48.28 3.32 -5.84
N ALA A 848 48.76 4.42 -6.42
CA ALA A 848 48.26 4.91 -7.71
C ALA A 848 48.49 3.88 -8.83
N THR A 849 49.63 3.19 -8.80
CA THR A 849 49.97 2.14 -9.76
C THR A 849 49.07 0.91 -9.59
N ALA A 850 48.79 0.49 -8.36
CA ALA A 850 47.85 -0.59 -8.08
C ALA A 850 46.42 -0.26 -8.57
N ILE A 851 45.97 0.98 -8.40
CA ILE A 851 44.69 1.46 -8.95
C ILE A 851 44.71 1.40 -10.48
N ALA A 852 45.74 1.97 -11.12
CA ALA A 852 45.86 2.02 -12.58
C ALA A 852 45.83 0.63 -13.23
N TYR A 853 46.54 -0.36 -12.66
CA TYR A 853 46.51 -1.75 -13.12
C TYR A 853 45.18 -2.45 -12.91
N SER A 854 44.28 -1.91 -12.09
CA SER A 854 43.02 -2.55 -11.72
C SER A 854 41.79 -1.93 -12.38
N LEU A 855 41.91 -0.74 -13.00
CA LEU A 855 40.76 0.01 -13.55
C LEU A 855 39.89 -0.83 -14.51
N TYR A 856 40.50 -1.57 -15.43
CA TYR A 856 39.78 -2.41 -16.40
C TYR A 856 39.05 -3.61 -15.75
N ARG A 857 39.39 -3.98 -14.52
CA ARG A 857 38.70 -5.03 -13.74
C ARG A 857 37.56 -4.45 -12.89
N TRP A 858 37.48 -3.12 -12.79
CA TRP A 858 36.58 -2.38 -11.90
C TRP A 858 35.43 -1.68 -12.65
N LEU A 859 35.03 -2.20 -13.82
CA LEU A 859 34.00 -1.58 -14.67
C LEU A 859 32.56 -1.67 -14.10
N SER A 860 32.35 -2.37 -12.98
CA SER A 860 31.07 -2.41 -12.27
C SER A 860 31.20 -1.80 -10.88
N ALA A 861 30.14 -1.20 -10.35
CA ALA A 861 30.16 -0.64 -8.99
C ALA A 861 30.59 -1.68 -7.94
N GLY A 862 30.10 -2.92 -8.03
CA GLY A 862 30.45 -3.99 -7.10
C GLY A 862 31.94 -4.39 -7.16
N SER A 863 32.52 -4.46 -8.36
CA SER A 863 33.95 -4.79 -8.52
C SER A 863 34.87 -3.63 -8.15
N LEU A 864 34.48 -2.39 -8.46
CA LEU A 864 35.19 -1.18 -8.03
C LEU A 864 35.25 -1.09 -6.51
N LEU A 865 34.13 -1.26 -5.80
CA LEU A 865 34.11 -1.15 -4.34
C LEU A 865 35.03 -2.18 -3.69
N ARG A 866 34.90 -3.48 -4.03
CA ARG A 866 35.71 -4.55 -3.43
C ARG A 866 37.20 -4.40 -3.76
N GLY A 867 37.50 -4.04 -5.01
CA GLY A 867 38.87 -3.87 -5.46
C GLY A 867 39.55 -2.66 -4.85
N PHE A 868 38.86 -1.51 -4.84
CA PHE A 868 39.37 -0.29 -4.23
C PHE A 868 39.61 -0.47 -2.72
N ASP A 869 38.68 -1.12 -2.01
CA ASP A 869 38.80 -1.43 -0.59
C ASP A 869 40.07 -2.22 -0.26
N THR A 870 40.37 -3.23 -1.10
CA THR A 870 41.60 -4.03 -0.95
C THR A 870 42.87 -3.18 -1.15
N VAL A 871 42.86 -2.30 -2.16
CA VAL A 871 44.03 -1.51 -2.55
C VAL A 871 44.29 -0.34 -1.59
N ILE A 872 43.23 0.28 -1.05
CA ILE A 872 43.33 1.45 -0.16
C ILE A 872 43.55 1.08 1.31
N ALA A 873 43.23 -0.15 1.74
CA ALA A 873 43.26 -0.57 3.14
C ALA A 873 44.55 -0.22 3.93
N PRO A 874 45.78 -0.39 3.39
CA PRO A 874 47.01 -0.01 4.11
C PRO A 874 47.09 1.51 4.42
N HIS A 875 46.52 2.32 3.53
CA HIS A 875 46.47 3.78 3.69
C HIS A 875 45.35 4.21 4.63
N LEU A 876 44.24 3.47 4.70
CA LEU A 876 43.20 3.70 5.70
C LEU A 876 43.70 3.39 7.11
N ALA A 877 44.39 2.25 7.30
CA ALA A 877 44.96 1.86 8.59
C ALA A 877 45.97 2.91 9.11
N SER A 878 46.85 3.42 8.24
CA SER A 878 47.83 4.47 8.61
C SER A 878 47.21 5.84 8.88
N SER A 879 45.98 6.09 8.40
CA SER A 879 45.23 7.33 8.64
C SER A 879 44.24 7.22 9.81
N GLY A 880 44.26 6.11 10.57
CA GLY A 880 43.33 5.89 11.70
C GLY A 880 41.90 5.53 11.29
N LEU A 881 41.68 5.16 10.01
CA LEU A 881 40.38 4.81 9.44
C LEU A 881 40.24 3.31 9.13
N GLY A 882 41.22 2.48 9.50
CA GLY A 882 41.25 1.05 9.16
C GLY A 882 40.12 0.22 9.76
N ASP A 883 39.63 0.59 10.95
CA ASP A 883 38.56 -0.14 11.64
C ASP A 883 37.14 0.26 11.18
N HIS A 884 37.04 1.16 10.20
CA HIS A 884 35.77 1.71 9.76
C HIS A 884 35.37 1.11 8.40
N PRO A 885 34.57 0.03 8.36
CA PRO A 885 34.38 -0.81 7.17
C PRO A 885 33.70 -0.11 5.99
N ALA A 886 33.10 1.06 6.23
CA ALA A 886 32.33 1.80 5.25
C ALA A 886 33.15 2.91 4.53
N VAL A 887 34.41 3.17 4.94
CA VAL A 887 35.20 4.32 4.45
C VAL A 887 35.51 4.24 2.97
N SER A 888 35.85 3.07 2.45
CA SER A 888 36.09 2.89 0.99
C SER A 888 34.87 3.26 0.16
N ARG A 889 33.67 2.87 0.63
CA ARG A 889 32.40 3.24 -0.02
C ARG A 889 32.15 4.74 0.09
N PHE A 890 32.39 5.33 1.26
CA PHE A 890 32.27 6.77 1.49
C PHE A 890 33.17 7.58 0.53
N LEU A 891 34.44 7.20 0.42
CA LEU A 891 35.42 7.85 -0.46
C LEU A 891 35.00 7.79 -1.94
N LEU A 892 34.55 6.63 -2.42
CA LEU A 892 34.09 6.47 -3.80
C LEU A 892 32.83 7.29 -4.07
N MET A 893 31.86 7.32 -3.15
CA MET A 893 30.66 8.16 -3.30
C MET A 893 31.00 9.65 -3.28
N LEU A 894 31.85 10.10 -2.34
CA LEU A 894 32.30 11.49 -2.27
C LEU A 894 33.00 11.91 -3.58
N ALA A 895 33.80 11.00 -4.14
CA ALA A 895 34.57 11.24 -5.35
C ALA A 895 33.76 11.14 -6.65
N GLY A 896 32.56 10.53 -6.65
CA GLY A 896 31.79 10.29 -7.87
C GLY A 896 30.38 10.87 -7.86
N ARG A 897 29.60 10.54 -6.84
CA ARG A 897 28.20 10.97 -6.64
C ARG A 897 27.98 11.44 -5.20
N PRO A 898 28.56 12.59 -4.81
CA PRO A 898 28.58 13.06 -3.42
C PRO A 898 27.18 13.21 -2.81
N GLY A 899 26.14 13.49 -3.61
CA GLY A 899 24.77 13.63 -3.12
C GLY A 899 24.18 12.38 -2.45
N HIS A 900 24.68 11.17 -2.75
CA HIS A 900 24.22 9.95 -2.07
C HIS A 900 24.70 9.85 -0.61
N LEU A 901 25.68 10.65 -0.20
CA LEU A 901 26.15 10.67 1.18
C LEU A 901 25.06 11.12 2.16
N LEU A 902 24.06 11.90 1.73
CA LEU A 902 22.97 12.35 2.61
C LEU A 902 22.09 11.21 3.16
N GLN A 903 22.24 9.99 2.63
CA GLN A 903 21.57 8.79 3.16
C GLN A 903 22.26 8.24 4.42
N TRP A 904 23.45 8.75 4.77
CA TRP A 904 24.25 8.31 5.92
C TRP A 904 23.95 9.14 7.16
N PRO A 905 24.24 8.62 8.38
CA PRO A 905 24.15 9.40 9.61
C PRO A 905 24.98 10.69 9.53
N LYS A 906 24.38 11.82 9.93
CA LYS A 906 25.01 13.15 9.84
C LYS A 906 26.35 13.23 10.57
N ASP A 907 26.47 12.57 11.73
CA ASP A 907 27.68 12.56 12.54
C ASP A 907 28.81 11.80 11.84
N GLU A 908 28.48 10.68 11.18
CA GLU A 908 29.43 9.87 10.42
C GLU A 908 29.95 10.62 9.20
N ILE A 909 29.08 11.30 8.43
CA ILE A 909 29.49 12.14 7.30
C ILE A 909 30.45 13.23 7.77
N THR A 910 30.12 13.91 8.89
CA THR A 910 30.92 15.02 9.42
C THR A 910 32.31 14.52 9.82
N PHE A 911 32.38 13.43 10.58
CA PHE A 911 33.64 12.80 10.99
C PHE A 911 34.50 12.39 9.78
N LEU A 912 33.92 11.66 8.81
CA LEU A 912 34.68 11.16 7.67
C LEU A 912 35.15 12.28 6.75
N LEU A 913 34.33 13.32 6.52
CA LEU A 913 34.76 14.49 5.74
C LEU A 913 35.94 15.21 6.40
N GLU A 914 35.92 15.39 7.73
CA GLU A 914 37.04 16.01 8.46
C GLU A 914 38.34 15.23 8.27
N GLN A 915 38.30 13.90 8.41
CA GLN A 915 39.47 13.04 8.21
C GLN A 915 39.98 13.09 6.77
N VAL A 916 39.08 13.09 5.79
CA VAL A 916 39.45 13.18 4.37
C VAL A 916 40.07 14.54 4.01
N MET A 917 39.58 15.63 4.61
CA MET A 917 40.16 16.96 4.42
C MET A 917 41.56 17.09 5.07
N GLN A 918 41.82 16.38 6.17
CA GLN A 918 43.16 16.28 6.77
C GLN A 918 44.11 15.41 5.93
N THR A 919 43.57 14.42 5.22
CA THR A 919 44.35 13.49 4.37
C THR A 919 43.89 13.48 2.90
N PRO A 920 44.17 14.54 2.11
CA PRO A 920 43.77 14.66 0.70
C PRO A 920 44.19 13.51 -0.23
N LEU A 921 45.18 12.70 0.17
CA LEU A 921 45.59 11.51 -0.57
C LEU A 921 44.42 10.53 -0.77
N LEU A 922 43.63 10.28 0.28
CA LEU A 922 42.56 9.28 0.25
C LEU A 922 41.49 9.66 -0.80
N TYR A 923 41.13 10.94 -0.84
CA TYR A 923 40.22 11.47 -1.86
C TYR A 923 40.81 11.37 -3.27
N ARG A 924 42.08 11.76 -3.48
CA ARG A 924 42.73 11.70 -4.81
C ARG A 924 42.77 10.27 -5.35
N ALA A 925 43.06 9.29 -4.50
CA ALA A 925 43.05 7.88 -4.88
C ALA A 925 41.65 7.42 -5.31
N ALA A 926 40.62 7.77 -4.54
CA ALA A 926 39.24 7.45 -4.88
C ALA A 926 38.76 8.16 -6.17
N ARG A 927 39.11 9.44 -6.33
CA ARG A 927 38.79 10.23 -7.53
C ARG A 927 39.50 9.72 -8.77
N PHE A 928 40.74 9.25 -8.65
CA PHE A 928 41.42 8.56 -9.75
C PHE A 928 40.72 7.25 -10.13
N ALA A 929 40.33 6.44 -9.15
CA ALA A 929 39.61 5.19 -9.41
C ALA A 929 38.24 5.44 -10.10
N VAL A 930 37.47 6.44 -9.65
CA VAL A 930 36.18 6.80 -10.24
C VAL A 930 36.35 7.37 -11.65
N LEU A 931 37.20 8.39 -11.84
CA LEU A 931 37.39 8.98 -13.17
C LEU A 931 38.00 7.97 -14.15
N GLY A 932 38.93 7.14 -13.69
CA GLY A 932 39.60 6.15 -14.51
C GLY A 932 38.70 5.01 -14.94
N THR A 933 37.81 4.54 -14.06
CA THR A 933 36.80 3.53 -14.44
C THR A 933 35.76 4.11 -15.38
N ARG A 934 35.26 5.34 -15.13
CA ARG A 934 34.31 6.01 -16.04
C ARG A 934 34.89 6.24 -17.44
N ALA A 935 36.18 6.55 -17.54
CA ALA A 935 36.87 6.73 -18.84
C ALA A 935 37.01 5.42 -19.64
N LEU A 936 36.98 4.27 -18.98
CA LEU A 936 37.15 2.94 -19.61
C LEU A 936 35.84 2.16 -19.77
N ASN A 937 34.70 2.75 -19.39
CA ASN A 937 33.40 2.08 -19.39
C ASN A 937 32.52 2.60 -20.53
N ASP A 938 31.66 1.75 -21.06
CA ASP A 938 30.67 2.16 -22.05
C ASP A 938 29.59 3.05 -21.41
N ALA A 939 28.88 3.85 -22.21
CA ALA A 939 27.92 4.86 -21.72
C ALA A 939 26.89 4.30 -20.72
N ASP A 940 26.33 3.11 -20.97
CA ASP A 940 25.37 2.43 -20.09
C ASP A 940 26.00 1.94 -18.76
N GLY A 941 27.31 1.65 -18.77
CA GLY A 941 28.07 1.23 -17.59
C GLY A 941 28.41 2.39 -16.65
N VAL A 942 28.56 3.60 -17.20
CA VAL A 942 28.83 4.84 -16.44
C VAL A 942 27.62 5.24 -15.58
N GLU A 943 26.39 5.09 -16.09
CA GLU A 943 25.17 5.37 -15.33
C GLU A 943 24.98 4.45 -14.11
N ARG A 944 25.55 3.23 -14.15
CA ARG A 944 25.47 2.21 -13.08
C ARG A 944 26.69 2.19 -12.15
N SER A 945 27.65 3.11 -12.34
CA SER A 945 28.90 3.21 -11.56
C SER A 945 28.85 4.28 -10.45
N PHE A 946 29.91 4.38 -9.64
CA PHE A 946 30.08 5.37 -8.56
C PHE A 946 30.27 6.79 -9.06
#